data_AF-A0A972BVL9-F1
#
_entry.id   AF-A0A972BVL9-F1
#
_cell.length_a   1.000
_cell.length_b   1.000
_cell.length_c   1.000
_cell.angle_alpha   90.00
_cell.angle_beta   90.00
_cell.angle_gamma   90.00
#
_symmetry.space_group_name_H-M   'P 1'
#
loop_
_entity.id
_entity.type
_entity.pdbx_description
1 polymer ?
#
loop_
_entity_poly.entity_id
_entity_poly.type
_entity_poly.pdbx_seq_one_letter_code
_entity_poly.pdbx_strand_id
1 'polypeptide(L)'
;MDSVLAGFFGPLMDEYHILGLYLPYEETADIHYDIAQRVRDYMLYTLKPRLDLDNADDLIYIYPSSIESIEVVGSTGLADYQGEIIINEIAEYMKYRIIGNAAEFFLDKASLLEQPGKVSVLYEEKSNLEEELVAIDEGILALMKYIDGISADRNGIERAKGGGLKTVNTFVKKLLYDMVSMENTGINNETVFKALKDKYINPGDKFKAIADNFSALEMVLNTVNSLEIRLAENRSDAETREKEIEKLKKDLSKSGNTDPVFTETTESKIREVEKTLALLDDEAVDISMDIDSYMMQKKKHIDSIIYNGKEIYNLVTDCLGACEQAIRELEKIISSAEKALPMIDSYEQNLNSKKEDLEDSIYESLKEGLDEILKYRIDNNDGYDFYRMKQVLTSNKGILEAGRDYLDKGFEHLSTENHSEAKRAFSNASVKLKTYDTKELRIDYSTIADKDEDAPDYLKGIKDLIDNGIMSLVIDTKNVSEKRIDHEGIPSAIYGISKEKEGFSFKNLLKRMKIGAKESKTGDLFDNFGDYCIGSLVGSYADEILERLLVQEYIKEHFYSYPMPKEDTAGRKPSALSYEMEYLIYGKSTDKENLEDVIERLILIRTILNFTTILGDREKWREAKSIATSLVGFTGLSILVAITQGILMILLALSSALADVCALLNGKELPIIKKDIGMEYHEILMLTRDYIQRKASSYKEAAGFSYNDYLTLFLCLTNRKKLSYRMMDLIQENVNMRYDTDMDIQNVLFGYEINLKYNIKPLFTSLSFMKNLINPDGGSMLAAEAECSY
;
A
#
# COMPACT_ATOMS: atom_id res chain seq x y z
N MET A 1 38.25 -45.04 -40.13
CA MET A 1 38.43 -43.97 -39.14
C MET A 1 37.59 -42.81 -39.60
N ASP A 2 36.63 -42.41 -38.78
CA ASP A 2 35.86 -41.21 -39.04
C ASP A 2 36.74 -39.98 -38.79
N SER A 3 36.56 -38.93 -39.59
CA SER A 3 37.30 -37.69 -39.43
C SER A 3 37.07 -37.13 -38.02
N VAL A 4 38.14 -36.70 -37.34
CA VAL A 4 38.02 -35.98 -36.05
C VAL A 4 37.15 -34.74 -36.20
N LEU A 5 37.22 -34.11 -37.39
CA LEU A 5 36.41 -32.96 -37.79
C LEU A 5 34.94 -33.30 -38.05
N ALA A 6 34.54 -34.57 -37.95
CA ALA A 6 33.17 -35.05 -38.13
C ALA A 6 32.64 -35.84 -36.93
N GLY A 7 33.45 -36.02 -35.87
CA GLY A 7 33.05 -36.78 -34.69
C GLY A 7 32.15 -35.95 -33.78
N PHE A 8 31.06 -36.52 -33.28
CA PHE A 8 30.21 -35.94 -32.26
C PHE A 8 29.76 -37.02 -31.27
N PHE A 9 29.27 -36.62 -30.11
CA PHE A 9 28.77 -37.53 -29.09
C PHE A 9 27.36 -38.01 -29.45
N GLY A 10 27.28 -39.25 -29.93
CA GLY A 10 26.04 -39.87 -30.42
C GLY A 10 24.81 -39.70 -29.51
N PRO A 11 24.91 -39.98 -28.19
CA PRO A 11 23.77 -39.85 -27.28
C PRO A 11 23.16 -38.44 -27.24
N LEU A 12 23.97 -37.37 -27.31
CA LEU A 12 23.45 -36.00 -27.37
C LEU A 12 22.70 -35.72 -28.67
N MET A 13 23.21 -36.20 -29.79
CA MET A 13 22.57 -36.02 -31.09
C MET A 13 21.27 -36.84 -31.22
N ASP A 14 21.26 -38.08 -30.71
CA ASP A 14 20.11 -38.99 -30.80
C ASP A 14 18.95 -38.57 -29.89
N GLU A 15 19.24 -38.03 -28.70
CA GLU A 15 18.22 -37.65 -27.71
C GLU A 15 17.79 -36.19 -27.81
N TYR A 16 18.72 -35.30 -28.16
CA TYR A 16 18.57 -33.85 -28.04
C TYR A 16 18.94 -33.08 -29.31
N HIS A 17 19.49 -33.74 -30.34
CA HIS A 17 19.92 -33.10 -31.58
C HIS A 17 20.94 -31.97 -31.39
N ILE A 18 21.78 -32.11 -30.37
CA ILE A 18 22.88 -31.19 -30.04
C ILE A 18 24.19 -31.82 -30.53
N LEU A 19 25.02 -31.03 -31.21
CA LEU A 19 26.31 -31.48 -31.74
C LEU A 19 27.43 -31.01 -30.82
N GLY A 20 28.19 -31.98 -30.33
CA GLY A 20 29.39 -31.67 -29.55
C GLY A 20 30.28 -32.88 -29.40
N LEU A 21 31.59 -32.64 -29.34
CA LEU A 21 32.58 -33.68 -29.13
C LEU A 21 32.84 -33.82 -27.62
N TYR A 22 32.34 -34.91 -27.03
CA TYR A 22 32.65 -35.27 -25.65
C TYR A 22 34.05 -35.87 -25.53
N LEU A 23 34.86 -35.31 -24.62
CA LEU A 23 36.17 -35.82 -24.25
C LEU A 23 36.15 -36.11 -22.74
N PRO A 24 36.17 -37.38 -22.31
CA PRO A 24 36.15 -37.69 -20.88
C PRO A 24 37.39 -37.10 -20.20
N TYR A 25 37.20 -36.38 -19.09
CA TYR A 25 38.28 -35.80 -18.32
C TYR A 25 38.97 -36.90 -17.51
N GLU A 26 40.19 -37.29 -17.88
CA GLU A 26 41.10 -38.01 -16.98
C GLU A 26 41.93 -36.97 -16.22
N GLU A 27 42.12 -37.13 -14.89
CA GLU A 27 42.86 -36.18 -14.02
C GLU A 27 44.31 -35.84 -14.50
N THR A 28 44.79 -36.53 -15.53
CA THR A 28 46.12 -36.38 -16.13
C THR A 28 46.13 -36.03 -17.62
N ALA A 29 44.97 -35.87 -18.28
CA ALA A 29 44.88 -35.66 -19.73
C ALA A 29 44.65 -34.18 -20.10
N ASP A 30 45.48 -33.66 -21.00
CA ASP A 30 45.29 -32.34 -21.61
C ASP A 30 44.36 -32.47 -22.82
N ILE A 31 43.16 -31.90 -22.74
CA ILE A 31 42.15 -31.92 -23.80
C ILE A 31 42.72 -31.46 -25.15
N HIS A 32 43.60 -30.45 -25.14
CA HIS A 32 44.27 -29.96 -26.34
C HIS A 32 45.23 -31.00 -26.93
N TYR A 33 45.89 -31.79 -26.08
CA TYR A 33 46.75 -32.88 -26.51
C TYR A 33 45.96 -33.98 -27.20
N ASP A 34 44.81 -34.39 -26.65
CA ASP A 34 43.99 -35.47 -27.21
C ASP A 34 43.42 -35.10 -28.59
N ILE A 35 42.92 -33.88 -28.74
CA ILE A 35 42.47 -33.36 -30.05
C ILE A 35 43.64 -33.32 -31.02
N ALA A 36 44.80 -32.81 -30.59
CA ALA A 36 46.01 -32.77 -31.43
C ALA A 36 46.47 -34.16 -31.86
N GLN A 37 46.40 -35.18 -30.99
CA GLN A 37 46.73 -36.57 -31.34
C GLN A 37 45.73 -37.15 -32.32
N ARG A 38 44.42 -36.97 -32.09
CA ARG A 38 43.40 -37.46 -33.03
C ARG A 38 43.60 -36.86 -34.42
N VAL A 39 43.84 -35.55 -34.51
CA VAL A 39 44.08 -34.88 -35.80
C VAL A 39 45.40 -35.34 -36.40
N ARG A 40 46.44 -35.55 -35.58
CA ARG A 40 47.71 -36.14 -36.03
C ARG A 40 47.48 -37.51 -36.66
N ASP A 41 46.73 -38.40 -36.03
CA ASP A 41 46.46 -39.74 -36.52
C ASP A 41 45.67 -39.72 -37.82
N TYR A 42 44.61 -38.92 -37.90
CA TYR A 42 43.83 -38.72 -39.12
C TYR A 42 44.68 -38.19 -40.29
N MET A 43 45.53 -37.20 -40.00
CA MET A 43 46.44 -36.64 -41.01
C MET A 43 47.56 -37.60 -41.38
N LEU A 44 48.12 -38.34 -40.44
CA LEU A 44 49.14 -39.35 -40.71
C LEU A 44 48.60 -40.46 -41.60
N TYR A 45 47.33 -40.86 -41.44
CA TYR A 45 46.70 -41.79 -42.37
C TYR A 45 46.69 -41.24 -43.82
N THR A 46 46.43 -39.95 -43.99
CA THR A 46 46.40 -39.31 -45.32
C THR A 46 47.79 -39.03 -45.89
N LEU A 47 48.71 -38.52 -45.07
CA LEU A 47 50.07 -38.14 -45.44
C LEU A 47 50.97 -39.37 -45.58
N LYS A 48 50.72 -40.41 -44.80
CA LYS A 48 51.39 -41.71 -44.85
C LYS A 48 50.35 -42.82 -45.05
N PRO A 49 49.81 -42.99 -46.27
CA PRO A 49 48.81 -44.02 -46.57
C PRO A 49 49.34 -45.47 -46.45
N ARG A 50 50.61 -45.66 -46.08
CA ARG A 50 51.24 -46.95 -45.77
C ARG A 50 51.31 -47.27 -44.27
N LEU A 51 50.89 -46.34 -43.41
CA LEU A 51 50.81 -46.55 -41.97
C LEU A 51 49.93 -47.80 -41.74
N ASP A 52 50.48 -48.80 -41.05
CA ASP A 52 49.83 -50.07 -40.70
C ASP A 52 49.58 -51.08 -41.85
N LEU A 53 50.23 -50.93 -43.02
CA LEU A 53 50.24 -51.94 -44.10
C LEU A 53 51.54 -52.76 -44.07
N ASP A 54 51.45 -54.05 -43.73
CA ASP A 54 52.59 -54.99 -43.79
C ASP A 54 53.05 -55.24 -45.24
N ASN A 55 54.36 -55.13 -45.50
CA ASN A 55 55.07 -55.35 -46.77
C ASN A 55 54.90 -54.27 -47.89
N ALA A 56 54.96 -52.97 -47.56
CA ALA A 56 54.82 -51.86 -48.52
C ALA A 56 56.15 -51.16 -48.93
N ASP A 57 57.28 -51.87 -48.93
CA ASP A 57 58.62 -51.27 -49.12
C ASP A 57 58.97 -50.91 -50.59
N ASP A 58 58.36 -51.53 -51.60
CA ASP A 58 58.81 -51.43 -53.01
C ASP A 58 58.06 -50.42 -53.92
N LEU A 59 57.19 -49.57 -53.36
CA LEU A 59 56.51 -48.51 -54.15
C LEU A 59 57.21 -47.15 -54.01
N ILE A 60 57.40 -46.43 -55.12
CA ILE A 60 58.01 -45.08 -55.13
C ILE A 60 57.09 -44.08 -54.42
N TYR A 61 57.60 -43.39 -53.39
CA TYR A 61 56.88 -42.37 -52.64
C TYR A 61 57.03 -40.99 -53.31
N ILE A 62 55.95 -40.48 -53.89
CA ILE A 62 55.98 -39.31 -54.79
C ILE A 62 55.94 -37.97 -53.99
N TYR A 63 55.59 -37.99 -52.69
CA TYR A 63 55.45 -36.79 -51.87
C TYR A 63 55.92 -36.98 -50.40
N PRO A 64 57.23 -36.83 -50.09
CA PRO A 64 57.79 -36.79 -48.73
C PRO A 64 57.12 -35.72 -47.87
N SER A 65 56.13 -36.10 -47.06
CA SER A 65 55.43 -35.19 -46.15
C SER A 65 55.62 -35.60 -44.68
N SER A 66 55.81 -34.59 -43.82
CA SER A 66 55.95 -34.78 -42.37
C SER A 66 55.19 -33.70 -41.62
N ILE A 67 54.48 -34.09 -40.56
CA ILE A 67 53.85 -33.18 -39.62
C ILE A 67 54.93 -32.70 -38.64
N GLU A 68 55.12 -31.39 -38.53
CA GLU A 68 56.09 -30.77 -37.63
C GLU A 68 55.46 -30.48 -36.27
N SER A 69 54.35 -29.73 -36.26
CA SER A 69 53.53 -29.54 -35.07
C SER A 69 52.04 -29.50 -35.41
N ILE A 70 51.24 -29.95 -34.45
CA ILE A 70 49.79 -29.76 -34.39
C ILE A 70 49.56 -29.17 -33.02
N GLU A 71 49.03 -27.96 -32.99
CA GLU A 71 48.74 -27.21 -31.77
C GLU A 71 47.28 -26.78 -31.83
N VAL A 72 46.51 -27.13 -30.81
CA VAL A 72 45.18 -26.55 -30.62
C VAL A 72 45.38 -25.18 -30.02
N VAL A 73 44.97 -24.14 -30.74
CA VAL A 73 45.18 -22.73 -30.35
C VAL A 73 43.99 -22.14 -29.60
N GLY A 74 42.81 -22.77 -29.74
CA GLY A 74 41.60 -22.42 -29.02
C GLY A 74 40.59 -23.58 -29.02
N SER A 75 39.71 -23.60 -28.02
CA SER A 75 38.59 -24.52 -27.93
C SER A 75 37.39 -23.81 -27.32
N THR A 76 36.21 -24.19 -27.79
CA THR A 76 34.93 -23.64 -27.37
C THR A 76 34.05 -24.79 -26.89
N GLY A 77 33.63 -24.76 -25.63
CA GLY A 77 32.72 -25.72 -25.02
C GLY A 77 31.25 -25.32 -25.18
N LEU A 78 30.33 -26.27 -25.04
CA LEU A 78 28.88 -26.00 -25.09
C LEU A 78 28.40 -25.07 -23.97
N ALA A 79 29.05 -25.10 -22.82
CA ALA A 79 28.75 -24.24 -21.67
C ALA A 79 29.36 -22.83 -21.75
N ASP A 80 30.20 -22.56 -22.76
CA ASP A 80 30.84 -21.25 -22.97
C ASP A 80 29.83 -20.19 -23.42
N TYR A 81 30.30 -18.94 -23.45
CA TYR A 81 29.50 -17.77 -23.83
C TYR A 81 28.16 -17.67 -23.07
N GLN A 82 28.15 -18.08 -21.79
CA GLN A 82 26.94 -18.08 -20.96
C GLN A 82 25.83 -19.02 -21.47
N GLY A 83 26.21 -20.08 -22.18
CA GLY A 83 25.30 -21.10 -22.72
C GLY A 83 24.55 -20.67 -23.98
N GLU A 84 25.00 -19.61 -24.64
CA GLU A 84 24.44 -19.12 -25.90
C GLU A 84 24.60 -20.12 -27.05
N ILE A 85 25.65 -20.93 -27.02
CA ILE A 85 25.93 -21.95 -28.06
C ILE A 85 24.77 -22.95 -28.15
N ILE A 86 24.35 -23.51 -27.00
CA ILE A 86 23.23 -24.46 -26.98
C ILE A 86 21.94 -23.83 -27.48
N ILE A 87 21.67 -22.56 -27.13
CA ILE A 87 20.47 -21.88 -27.62
C ILE A 87 20.51 -21.76 -29.14
N ASN A 88 21.66 -21.40 -29.71
CA ASN A 88 21.83 -21.26 -31.15
C ASN A 88 21.70 -22.60 -31.88
N GLU A 89 22.28 -23.68 -31.35
CA GLU A 89 22.13 -25.02 -31.93
C GLU A 89 20.67 -25.46 -31.93
N ILE A 90 19.96 -25.27 -30.81
CA ILE A 90 18.52 -25.55 -30.69
C ILE A 90 17.74 -24.71 -31.72
N ALA A 91 18.04 -23.41 -31.81
CA ALA A 91 17.34 -22.51 -32.72
C ALA A 91 17.55 -22.91 -34.19
N GLU A 92 18.77 -23.23 -34.62
CA GLU A 92 19.07 -23.69 -35.98
C GLU A 92 18.40 -25.04 -36.29
N TYR A 93 18.40 -25.98 -35.34
CA TYR A 93 17.67 -27.25 -35.47
C TYR A 93 16.15 -27.02 -35.65
N MET A 94 15.58 -26.09 -34.89
CA MET A 94 14.14 -25.81 -34.92
C MET A 94 13.70 -24.88 -36.05
N LYS A 95 14.64 -24.15 -36.69
CA LYS A 95 14.37 -23.07 -37.66
C LYS A 95 13.44 -23.45 -38.81
N TYR A 96 13.42 -24.73 -39.17
CA TYR A 96 12.60 -25.28 -40.25
C TYR A 96 11.33 -26.01 -39.75
N ARG A 97 11.12 -26.11 -38.43
CA ARG A 97 10.01 -26.84 -37.81
C ARG A 97 8.85 -25.94 -37.39
N ILE A 98 9.10 -24.70 -36.99
CA ILE A 98 8.02 -23.77 -36.64
C ILE A 98 7.38 -23.20 -37.91
N ILE A 99 6.08 -23.48 -38.07
CA ILE A 99 5.23 -22.82 -39.07
C ILE A 99 4.89 -21.44 -38.52
N GLY A 100 5.18 -20.35 -39.26
CA GLY A 100 4.96 -18.96 -38.80
C GLY A 100 3.59 -18.67 -38.15
N ASN A 101 2.55 -19.43 -38.52
CA ASN A 101 1.21 -19.35 -37.93
C ASN A 101 1.17 -19.64 -36.41
N ALA A 102 2.06 -20.47 -35.87
CA ALA A 102 2.07 -20.80 -34.43
C ALA A 102 2.63 -19.65 -33.58
N ALA A 103 3.63 -18.94 -34.10
CA ALA A 103 4.21 -17.78 -33.45
C ALA A 103 3.23 -16.60 -33.42
N GLU A 104 2.55 -16.33 -34.54
CA GLU A 104 1.52 -15.30 -34.65
C GLU A 104 0.35 -15.57 -33.69
N PHE A 105 -0.12 -16.81 -33.62
CA PHE A 105 -1.17 -17.22 -32.68
C PHE A 105 -0.78 -17.05 -31.20
N PHE A 106 0.47 -17.35 -30.85
CA PHE A 106 0.97 -17.17 -29.48
C PHE A 106 1.04 -15.67 -29.12
N LEU A 107 1.59 -14.85 -30.01
CA LEU A 107 1.70 -13.40 -29.82
C LEU A 107 0.32 -12.74 -29.68
N ASP A 108 -0.63 -13.11 -30.54
CA ASP A 108 -2.01 -12.63 -30.48
C ASP A 108 -2.64 -12.93 -29.11
N LYS A 109 -2.51 -14.18 -28.63
CA LYS A 109 -3.06 -14.56 -27.33
C LYS A 109 -2.39 -13.83 -26.18
N ALA A 110 -1.07 -13.68 -26.21
CA ALA A 110 -0.34 -13.08 -25.11
C ALA A 110 -0.39 -11.54 -25.11
N SER A 111 -0.73 -10.90 -26.24
CA SER A 111 -1.11 -9.48 -26.29
C SER A 111 -2.34 -9.17 -25.41
N LEU A 112 -3.21 -10.15 -25.15
CA LEU A 112 -4.35 -10.01 -24.22
C LEU A 112 -3.92 -9.76 -22.77
N LEU A 113 -2.63 -9.91 -22.43
CA LEU A 113 -2.08 -9.59 -21.11
C LEU A 113 -1.73 -8.10 -20.95
N GLU A 114 -1.69 -7.31 -22.03
CA GLU A 114 -1.32 -5.89 -21.97
C GLU A 114 -2.29 -5.06 -21.13
N GLN A 115 -3.60 -5.23 -21.31
CA GLN A 115 -4.63 -4.51 -20.53
C GLN A 115 -4.53 -4.85 -19.03
N PRO A 116 -4.48 -6.12 -18.60
CA PRO A 116 -4.17 -6.49 -17.21
C PRO A 116 -2.84 -5.90 -16.70
N GLY A 117 -1.82 -5.79 -17.55
CA GLY A 117 -0.55 -5.13 -17.25
C GLY A 117 -0.74 -3.66 -16.88
N LYS A 118 -1.46 -2.92 -17.73
CA LYS A 118 -1.82 -1.51 -17.50
C LYS A 118 -2.66 -1.33 -16.25
N VAL A 119 -3.64 -2.21 -16.02
CA VAL A 119 -4.49 -2.21 -14.82
C VAL A 119 -3.67 -2.44 -13.56
N SER A 120 -2.70 -3.36 -13.59
CA SER A 120 -1.83 -3.64 -12.45
C SER A 120 -1.03 -2.42 -12.02
N VAL A 121 -0.38 -1.74 -12.98
CA VAL A 121 0.37 -0.50 -12.72
C VAL A 121 -0.53 0.59 -12.11
N LEU A 122 -1.71 0.81 -12.70
CA LEU A 122 -2.65 1.82 -12.20
C LEU A 122 -3.19 1.47 -10.80
N TYR A 123 -3.49 0.20 -10.55
CA TYR A 123 -4.03 -0.22 -9.27
C TYR A 123 -2.98 -0.24 -8.16
N GLU A 124 -1.72 -0.55 -8.48
CA GLU A 124 -0.60 -0.40 -7.57
C GLU A 124 -0.43 1.07 -7.14
N GLU A 125 -0.38 1.99 -8.11
CA GLU A 125 -0.29 3.43 -7.85
C GLU A 125 -1.47 3.93 -7.02
N LYS A 126 -2.70 3.53 -7.36
CA LYS A 126 -3.91 3.81 -6.60
C LYS A 126 -3.81 3.28 -5.17
N SER A 127 -3.40 2.03 -4.98
CA SER A 127 -3.29 1.40 -3.66
C SER A 127 -2.29 2.14 -2.77
N ASN A 128 -1.13 2.52 -3.32
CA ASN A 128 -0.11 3.27 -2.58
C ASN A 128 -0.60 4.68 -2.22
N LEU A 129 -1.31 5.33 -3.13
CA LEU A 129 -1.95 6.63 -2.88
C LEU A 129 -3.01 6.54 -1.78
N GLU A 130 -3.88 5.53 -1.82
CA GLU A 130 -4.90 5.32 -0.78
C GLU A 130 -4.27 5.14 0.61
N GLU A 131 -3.16 4.40 0.73
CA GLU A 131 -2.46 4.25 2.01
C GLU A 131 -1.96 5.57 2.59
N GLU A 132 -1.39 6.46 1.75
CA GLU A 132 -0.95 7.80 2.17
C GLU A 132 -2.13 8.69 2.57
N LEU A 133 -3.27 8.58 1.90
CA LEU A 133 -4.47 9.38 2.18
C LEU A 133 -5.17 8.99 3.49
N VAL A 134 -4.90 7.81 4.05
CA VAL A 134 -5.48 7.40 5.34
C VAL A 134 -5.16 8.40 6.45
N ALA A 135 -3.97 9.01 6.44
CA ALA A 135 -3.57 9.99 7.45
C ALA A 135 -4.47 11.24 7.46
N ILE A 136 -5.02 11.63 6.31
CA ILE A 136 -5.97 12.74 6.21
C ILE A 136 -7.29 12.36 6.86
N ASP A 137 -7.78 11.16 6.54
CA ASP A 137 -9.00 10.57 7.08
C ASP A 137 -8.96 10.50 8.63
N GLU A 138 -7.81 10.11 9.20
CA GLU A 138 -7.59 10.17 10.65
C GLU A 138 -7.64 11.58 11.24
N GLY A 139 -7.06 12.53 10.52
CA GLY A 139 -7.12 13.94 10.89
C GLY A 139 -8.57 14.42 10.91
N ILE A 140 -9.37 14.05 9.91
CA ILE A 140 -10.80 14.39 9.85
C ILE A 140 -11.56 13.80 11.04
N LEU A 141 -11.28 12.55 11.46
CA LEU A 141 -11.87 11.99 12.69
C LEU A 141 -11.50 12.81 13.94
N ALA A 142 -10.25 13.26 14.03
CA ALA A 142 -9.85 14.15 15.11
C ALA A 142 -10.58 15.50 15.05
N LEU A 143 -10.84 16.04 13.84
CA LEU A 143 -11.66 17.23 13.65
C LEU A 143 -13.13 17.00 14.06
N MET A 144 -13.72 15.83 13.80
CA MET A 144 -15.08 15.51 14.28
C MET A 144 -15.18 15.66 15.80
N LYS A 145 -14.13 15.26 16.52
CA LYS A 145 -14.04 15.41 17.97
C LYS A 145 -13.87 16.84 18.41
N TYR A 146 -12.91 17.57 17.83
CA TYR A 146 -12.59 18.91 18.32
C TYR A 146 -13.54 19.99 17.79
N ILE A 147 -14.11 19.82 16.60
CA ILE A 147 -15.01 20.81 15.99
C ILE A 147 -16.45 20.54 16.41
N ASP A 148 -16.97 19.34 16.15
CA ASP A 148 -18.39 19.02 16.32
C ASP A 148 -18.74 18.37 17.66
N GLY A 149 -17.77 17.71 18.28
CA GLY A 149 -17.96 17.04 19.57
C GLY A 149 -18.34 15.57 19.45
N ILE A 150 -18.13 14.92 18.30
CA ILE A 150 -18.28 13.48 18.13
C ILE A 150 -17.00 12.76 18.54
N SER A 151 -17.09 11.82 19.47
CA SER A 151 -15.93 11.06 19.91
C SER A 151 -15.51 10.09 18.81
N ALA A 152 -14.28 10.25 18.32
CA ALA A 152 -13.68 9.37 17.34
C ALA A 152 -12.21 9.09 17.73
N ASP A 153 -11.73 7.92 17.33
CA ASP A 153 -10.33 7.52 17.43
C ASP A 153 -9.83 7.03 16.07
N ARG A 154 -8.60 6.53 16.01
CA ARG A 154 -7.98 6.00 14.79
C ARG A 154 -8.73 4.82 14.13
N ASN A 155 -9.70 4.22 14.81
CA ASN A 155 -10.52 3.12 14.32
C ASN A 155 -11.93 3.58 13.91
N GLY A 156 -12.20 4.88 13.94
CA GLY A 156 -13.48 5.46 13.56
C GLY A 156 -14.26 6.08 14.72
N ILE A 157 -15.56 6.25 14.51
CA ILE A 157 -16.46 6.90 15.47
C ILE A 157 -16.79 5.96 16.63
N GLU A 158 -16.63 6.45 17.86
CA GLU A 158 -16.93 5.70 19.07
C GLU A 158 -18.44 5.67 19.38
N ARG A 159 -18.92 4.51 19.85
CA ARG A 159 -20.30 4.34 20.31
C ARG A 159 -20.34 4.11 21.83
N ALA A 160 -21.41 4.60 22.47
CA ALA A 160 -21.68 4.39 23.90
C ALA A 160 -22.26 2.98 24.14
N LYS A 161 -22.38 2.57 25.42
CA LYS A 161 -22.88 1.25 25.87
C LYS A 161 -24.38 0.95 25.57
N GLY A 162 -24.94 1.52 24.52
CA GLY A 162 -26.31 1.31 24.04
C GLY A 162 -26.48 1.61 22.55
N GLY A 163 -25.40 1.55 21.76
CA GLY A 163 -25.41 1.74 20.31
C GLY A 163 -25.42 3.19 19.82
N GLY A 164 -25.80 4.16 20.66
CA GLY A 164 -25.75 5.59 20.32
C GLY A 164 -24.33 6.15 20.18
N LEU A 165 -24.16 7.21 19.40
CA LEU A 165 -22.87 7.88 19.19
C LEU A 165 -22.34 8.50 20.50
N LYS A 166 -21.06 8.31 20.77
CA LYS A 166 -20.40 8.91 21.93
C LYS A 166 -20.02 10.36 21.61
N THR A 167 -20.32 11.29 22.50
CA THR A 167 -20.00 12.72 22.33
C THR A 167 -18.98 13.18 23.38
N VAL A 168 -18.21 14.22 23.07
CA VAL A 168 -17.36 14.94 24.03
C VAL A 168 -18.03 16.23 24.49
N ASN A 169 -17.65 16.73 25.66
CA ASN A 169 -18.19 17.97 26.22
C ASN A 169 -17.38 19.22 25.85
N THR A 170 -16.25 19.09 25.17
CA THR A 170 -15.33 20.19 24.86
C THR A 170 -15.06 20.18 23.36
N PHE A 171 -15.65 21.13 22.63
CA PHE A 171 -15.57 21.24 21.17
C PHE A 171 -15.88 22.67 20.71
N VAL A 172 -15.40 23.04 19.52
CA VAL A 172 -15.46 24.40 18.96
C VAL A 172 -16.89 24.89 18.79
N LYS A 173 -17.77 24.08 18.19
CA LYS A 173 -19.15 24.48 17.90
C LYS A 173 -20.05 24.55 19.13
N LYS A 174 -19.56 24.16 20.31
CA LYS A 174 -20.35 24.20 21.55
C LYS A 174 -20.87 25.60 21.85
N LEU A 175 -20.10 26.63 21.49
CA LEU A 175 -20.55 28.03 21.54
C LEU A 175 -21.25 28.37 20.21
N LEU A 176 -22.57 28.56 20.25
CA LEU A 176 -23.39 28.85 19.08
C LEU A 176 -24.41 29.96 19.39
N TYR A 177 -24.35 31.08 18.67
CA TYR A 177 -25.32 32.18 18.81
C TYR A 177 -26.59 31.99 17.97
N ASP A 178 -26.49 31.24 16.87
CA ASP A 178 -27.62 30.92 16.00
C ASP A 178 -28.53 29.85 16.61
N MET A 179 -29.74 29.70 16.05
CA MET A 179 -30.67 28.64 16.44
C MET A 179 -30.08 27.27 16.16
N VAL A 180 -30.20 26.33 17.10
CA VAL A 180 -29.70 24.96 16.91
C VAL A 180 -30.55 24.24 15.85
N SER A 181 -29.97 24.04 14.67
CA SER A 181 -30.55 23.29 13.55
C SER A 181 -29.45 22.54 12.79
N MET A 182 -29.80 21.53 11.99
CA MET A 182 -28.83 20.82 11.15
C MET A 182 -28.09 21.78 10.20
N GLU A 183 -28.82 22.73 9.62
CA GLU A 183 -28.26 23.75 8.73
C GLU A 183 -27.24 24.66 9.43
N ASN A 184 -27.59 25.21 10.60
CA ASN A 184 -26.71 26.14 11.33
C ASN A 184 -25.53 25.44 12.01
N THR A 185 -25.68 24.16 12.37
CA THR A 185 -24.59 23.35 12.93
C THR A 185 -23.70 22.75 11.84
N GLY A 186 -24.14 22.76 10.56
CA GLY A 186 -23.43 22.15 9.45
C GLY A 186 -23.34 20.63 9.53
N ILE A 187 -24.27 19.98 10.25
CA ILE A 187 -24.32 18.52 10.41
C ILE A 187 -25.35 17.96 9.42
N ASN A 188 -24.88 17.19 8.43
CA ASN A 188 -25.72 16.64 7.36
C ASN A 188 -26.31 15.24 7.67
N ASN A 189 -26.00 14.65 8.82
CA ASN A 189 -26.52 13.35 9.25
C ASN A 189 -27.45 13.48 10.48
N GLU A 190 -28.66 12.92 10.39
CA GLU A 190 -29.69 13.07 11.42
C GLU A 190 -29.30 12.41 12.76
N THR A 191 -28.64 11.25 12.71
CA THR A 191 -28.18 10.51 13.90
C THR A 191 -27.13 11.31 14.67
N VAL A 192 -26.20 11.91 13.93
CA VAL A 192 -25.15 12.79 14.48
C VAL A 192 -25.77 14.04 15.11
N PHE A 193 -26.70 14.70 14.41
CA PHE A 193 -27.37 15.89 14.93
C PHE A 193 -28.15 15.60 16.21
N LYS A 194 -28.92 14.49 16.25
CA LYS A 194 -29.67 14.08 17.45
C LYS A 194 -28.76 13.85 18.66
N ALA A 195 -27.54 13.35 18.46
CA ALA A 195 -26.57 13.15 19.53
C ALA A 195 -26.02 14.47 20.11
N LEU A 196 -25.95 15.53 19.29
CA LEU A 196 -25.32 16.80 19.66
C LEU A 196 -26.29 17.93 20.00
N LYS A 197 -27.55 17.88 19.57
CA LYS A 197 -28.51 19.00 19.64
C LYS A 197 -28.63 19.67 21.03
N ASP A 198 -28.49 18.91 22.12
CA ASP A 198 -28.64 19.40 23.49
C ASP A 198 -27.31 19.86 24.12
N LYS A 199 -26.21 19.84 23.35
CA LYS A 199 -24.85 20.20 23.79
C LYS A 199 -24.46 21.64 23.47
N TYR A 200 -25.14 22.27 22.51
CA TYR A 200 -24.87 23.64 22.07
C TYR A 200 -25.34 24.66 23.11
N ILE A 201 -24.55 25.71 23.33
CA ILE A 201 -24.79 26.75 24.32
C ILE A 201 -24.73 28.12 23.66
N ASN A 202 -25.81 28.88 23.81
CA ASN A 202 -25.84 30.30 23.48
C ASN A 202 -25.51 31.12 24.75
N PRO A 203 -24.36 31.82 24.81
CA PRO A 203 -24.00 32.60 25.99
C PRO A 203 -24.80 33.90 26.13
N GLY A 204 -25.61 34.27 25.13
CA GLY A 204 -26.40 35.50 25.08
C GLY A 204 -27.31 35.70 26.30
N ASP A 205 -28.01 34.65 26.73
CA ASP A 205 -28.91 34.72 27.88
C ASP A 205 -28.16 34.97 29.20
N LYS A 206 -26.97 34.36 29.34
CA LYS A 206 -26.10 34.59 30.52
C LYS A 206 -25.54 36.00 30.52
N PHE A 207 -25.12 36.53 29.36
CA PHE A 207 -24.69 37.93 29.24
C PHE A 207 -25.83 38.91 29.54
N LYS A 208 -27.05 38.61 29.11
CA LYS A 208 -28.24 39.40 29.44
C LYS A 208 -28.48 39.39 30.96
N ALA A 209 -28.43 38.22 31.59
CA ALA A 209 -28.56 38.10 33.04
C ALA A 209 -27.48 38.91 33.78
N ILE A 210 -26.24 38.94 33.28
CA ILE A 210 -25.16 39.78 33.84
C ILE A 210 -25.51 41.27 33.71
N ALA A 211 -25.95 41.73 32.53
CA ALA A 211 -26.31 43.12 32.28
C ALA A 211 -27.50 43.59 33.16
N ASP A 212 -28.52 42.74 33.31
CA ASP A 212 -29.68 42.99 34.16
C ASP A 212 -29.26 43.09 35.63
N ASN A 213 -28.39 42.20 36.12
CA ASN A 213 -27.88 42.25 37.49
C ASN A 213 -26.99 43.48 37.75
N PHE A 214 -26.19 43.93 36.77
CA PHE A 214 -25.45 45.20 36.90
C PHE A 214 -26.38 46.40 36.99
N SER A 215 -27.49 46.40 36.24
CA SER A 215 -28.47 47.49 36.29
C SER A 215 -29.23 47.51 37.62
N ALA A 216 -29.56 46.34 38.17
CA ALA A 216 -30.13 46.22 39.52
C ALA A 216 -29.15 46.65 40.62
N LEU A 217 -27.88 46.24 40.50
CA LEU A 217 -26.81 46.61 41.41
C LEU A 217 -26.61 48.13 41.48
N GLU A 218 -26.65 48.83 40.34
CA GLU A 218 -26.56 50.28 40.25
C GLU A 218 -27.68 50.98 41.04
N MET A 219 -28.92 50.47 40.96
CA MET A 219 -30.05 50.98 41.76
C MET A 219 -29.85 50.74 43.26
N VAL A 220 -29.37 49.56 43.65
CA VAL A 220 -29.09 49.22 45.05
C VAL A 220 -28.01 50.14 45.63
N LEU A 221 -26.91 50.36 44.90
CA LEU A 221 -25.80 51.23 45.34
C LEU A 221 -26.25 52.69 45.52
N ASN A 222 -27.04 53.21 44.59
CA ASN A 222 -27.59 54.57 44.71
C ASN A 222 -28.52 54.69 45.93
N THR A 223 -29.31 53.65 46.21
CA THR A 223 -30.22 53.62 47.37
C THR A 223 -29.43 53.56 48.67
N VAL A 224 -28.42 52.68 48.78
CA VAL A 224 -27.53 52.59 49.94
C VAL A 224 -26.84 53.92 50.20
N ASN A 225 -26.26 54.56 49.17
CA ASN A 225 -25.60 55.86 49.32
C ASN A 225 -26.58 56.94 49.82
N SER A 226 -27.83 56.95 49.35
CA SER A 226 -28.84 57.89 49.85
C SER A 226 -29.24 57.63 51.31
N LEU A 227 -29.32 56.36 51.73
CA LEU A 227 -29.60 55.96 53.11
C LEU A 227 -28.43 56.26 54.04
N GLU A 228 -27.19 56.07 53.59
CA GLU A 228 -25.98 56.42 54.34
C GLU A 228 -25.89 57.93 54.58
N ILE A 229 -26.22 58.75 53.58
CA ILE A 229 -26.33 60.22 53.73
C ILE A 229 -27.40 60.55 54.78
N ARG A 230 -28.61 59.98 54.67
CA ARG A 230 -29.70 60.20 55.63
C ARG A 230 -29.31 59.75 57.05
N LEU A 231 -28.60 58.64 57.19
CA LEU A 231 -28.10 58.14 58.47
C LEU A 231 -27.07 59.10 59.08
N ALA A 232 -26.18 59.67 58.26
CA ALA A 232 -25.20 60.65 58.71
C ALA A 232 -25.86 61.96 59.16
N GLU A 233 -26.88 62.44 58.43
CA GLU A 233 -27.70 63.60 58.80
C GLU A 233 -28.45 63.35 60.11
N ASN A 234 -29.15 62.22 60.24
CA ASN A 234 -29.86 61.84 61.46
C ASN A 234 -28.91 61.76 62.68
N ARG A 235 -27.72 61.16 62.52
CA ARG A 235 -26.69 61.13 63.59
C ARG A 235 -26.18 62.52 63.98
N SER A 236 -25.99 63.41 63.02
CA SER A 236 -25.61 64.80 63.28
C SER A 236 -26.69 65.57 64.05
N ASP A 237 -27.96 65.33 63.72
CA ASP A 237 -29.09 65.91 64.45
C ASP A 237 -29.19 65.35 65.88
N ALA A 238 -29.02 64.04 66.06
CA ALA A 238 -28.97 63.39 67.38
C ALA A 238 -27.86 64.00 68.26
N GLU A 239 -26.63 64.14 67.75
CA GLU A 239 -25.53 64.80 68.47
C GLU A 239 -25.87 66.24 68.88
N THR A 240 -26.62 66.96 68.05
CA THR A 240 -27.06 68.33 68.35
C THR A 240 -28.04 68.35 69.51
N ARG A 241 -28.98 67.38 69.55
CA ARG A 241 -29.94 67.21 70.65
C ARG A 241 -29.27 66.75 71.94
N GLU A 242 -28.27 65.88 71.86
CA GLU A 242 -27.46 65.48 73.03
C GLU A 242 -26.75 66.68 73.66
N LYS A 243 -26.12 67.53 72.84
CA LYS A 243 -25.47 68.78 73.30
C LYS A 243 -26.48 69.75 73.90
N GLU A 244 -27.70 69.82 73.36
CA GLU A 244 -28.81 70.62 73.89
C GLU A 244 -29.25 70.12 75.28
N ILE A 245 -29.40 68.80 75.44
CA ILE A 245 -29.70 68.16 76.74
C ILE A 245 -28.58 68.42 77.74
N GLU A 246 -27.32 68.27 77.35
CA GLU A 246 -26.16 68.49 78.22
C GLU A 246 -26.11 69.93 78.73
N LYS A 247 -26.39 70.90 77.84
CA LYS A 247 -26.50 72.32 78.19
C LYS A 247 -27.65 72.58 79.16
N LEU A 248 -28.85 72.05 78.88
CA LEU A 248 -30.02 72.19 79.74
C LEU A 248 -29.81 71.55 81.12
N LYS A 249 -29.17 70.37 81.19
CA LYS A 249 -28.78 69.70 82.46
C LYS A 249 -27.76 70.53 83.25
N LYS A 250 -26.81 71.17 82.57
CA LYS A 250 -25.84 72.08 83.19
C LYS A 250 -26.50 73.35 83.73
N ASP A 251 -27.45 73.93 83.00
CA ASP A 251 -28.22 75.10 83.46
C ASP A 251 -29.10 74.75 84.68
N LEU A 252 -29.68 73.54 84.71
CA LEU A 252 -30.41 72.99 85.87
C LEU A 252 -29.50 72.87 87.11
N SER A 253 -28.26 72.39 86.94
CA SER A 253 -27.30 72.21 88.03
C SER A 253 -26.79 73.53 88.66
N LYS A 254 -26.85 74.65 87.93
CA LYS A 254 -26.38 75.97 88.38
C LYS A 254 -27.44 76.79 89.13
N SER A 255 -28.73 76.50 88.95
CA SER A 255 -29.83 77.31 89.51
C SER A 255 -30.17 77.01 90.98
N GLY A 256 -29.62 75.94 91.57
CA GLY A 256 -29.70 75.68 93.01
C GLY A 256 -31.09 75.34 93.57
N ASN A 257 -32.04 74.86 92.76
CA ASN A 257 -33.39 74.43 93.21
C ASN A 257 -34.24 75.50 93.94
N THR A 258 -33.97 76.79 93.72
CA THR A 258 -34.66 77.88 94.44
C THR A 258 -35.92 78.41 93.74
N ASP A 259 -36.18 78.07 92.46
CA ASP A 259 -37.36 78.47 91.69
C ASP A 259 -38.09 77.24 91.08
N PRO A 260 -39.22 76.79 91.68
CA PRO A 260 -39.97 75.61 91.24
C PRO A 260 -40.47 75.69 89.79
N VAL A 261 -40.80 76.89 89.30
CA VAL A 261 -41.37 77.07 87.95
C VAL A 261 -40.28 76.93 86.89
N PHE A 262 -39.08 77.46 87.16
CA PHE A 262 -37.93 77.30 86.28
C PHE A 262 -37.46 75.85 86.18
N THR A 263 -37.41 75.13 87.31
CA THR A 263 -37.02 73.72 87.35
C THR A 263 -38.00 72.84 86.56
N GLU A 264 -39.31 72.98 86.80
CA GLU A 264 -40.33 72.20 86.10
C GLU A 264 -40.37 72.49 84.59
N THR A 265 -40.19 73.76 84.20
CA THR A 265 -40.15 74.16 82.77
C THR A 265 -38.91 73.61 82.06
N THR A 266 -37.74 73.62 82.71
CA THR A 266 -36.47 73.13 82.15
C THR A 266 -36.46 71.60 82.08
N GLU A 267 -36.99 70.91 83.09
CA GLU A 267 -37.20 69.45 83.06
C GLU A 267 -38.19 69.03 81.97
N SER A 268 -39.27 69.78 81.74
CA SER A 268 -40.21 69.50 80.65
C SER A 268 -39.53 69.62 79.28
N LYS A 269 -38.67 70.63 79.08
CA LYS A 269 -37.87 70.77 77.86
C LYS A 269 -36.85 69.64 77.68
N ILE A 270 -36.19 69.22 78.76
CA ILE A 270 -35.29 68.06 78.72
C ILE A 270 -36.07 66.81 78.27
N ARG A 271 -37.25 66.55 78.84
CA ARG A 271 -38.09 65.39 78.43
C ARG A 271 -38.54 65.48 76.97
N GLU A 272 -38.84 66.68 76.48
CA GLU A 272 -39.24 66.89 75.08
C GLU A 272 -38.07 66.64 74.12
N VAL A 273 -36.87 67.14 74.44
CA VAL A 273 -35.66 66.88 73.65
C VAL A 273 -35.23 65.41 73.74
N GLU A 274 -35.33 64.77 74.91
CA GLU A 274 -35.07 63.33 75.11
C GLU A 274 -36.05 62.46 74.30
N LYS A 275 -37.33 62.84 74.23
CA LYS A 275 -38.31 62.17 73.35
C LYS A 275 -37.95 62.31 71.87
N THR A 276 -37.45 63.47 71.48
CA THR A 276 -37.03 63.74 70.09
C THR A 276 -35.77 62.93 69.75
N LEU A 277 -34.83 62.81 70.69
CA LEU A 277 -33.63 61.98 70.56
C LEU A 277 -34.00 60.49 70.41
N ALA A 278 -34.92 59.98 71.23
CA ALA A 278 -35.38 58.60 71.11
C ALA A 278 -35.99 58.29 69.74
N LEU A 279 -36.75 59.23 69.15
CA LEU A 279 -37.30 59.07 67.80
C LEU A 279 -36.20 59.07 66.72
N LEU A 280 -35.14 59.86 66.88
CA LEU A 280 -33.99 59.86 65.97
C LEU A 280 -33.20 58.54 66.07
N ASP A 281 -33.01 58.02 67.28
CA ASP A 281 -32.37 56.73 67.53
C ASP A 281 -33.16 55.57 66.90
N ASP A 282 -34.48 55.55 67.06
CA ASP A 282 -35.37 54.57 66.41
C ASP A 282 -35.25 54.65 64.88
N GLU A 283 -35.28 55.86 64.31
CA GLU A 283 -35.10 56.07 62.86
C GLU A 283 -33.72 55.62 62.37
N ALA A 284 -32.66 55.85 63.15
CA ALA A 284 -31.31 55.39 62.82
C ALA A 284 -31.20 53.86 62.78
N VAL A 285 -31.90 53.16 63.70
CA VAL A 285 -31.99 51.70 63.69
C VAL A 285 -32.70 51.21 62.43
N ASP A 286 -33.84 51.82 62.08
CA ASP A 286 -34.61 51.46 60.88
C ASP A 286 -33.78 51.69 59.60
N ILE A 287 -33.11 52.84 59.46
CA ILE A 287 -32.23 53.13 58.32
C ILE A 287 -31.08 52.11 58.25
N SER A 288 -30.48 51.75 59.39
CA SER A 288 -29.41 50.74 59.42
C SER A 288 -29.92 49.36 58.98
N MET A 289 -31.11 48.95 59.41
CA MET A 289 -31.73 47.70 58.97
C MET A 289 -32.01 47.69 57.47
N ASP A 290 -32.46 48.81 56.91
CA ASP A 290 -32.66 48.98 55.47
C ASP A 290 -31.33 48.87 54.70
N ILE A 291 -30.26 49.54 55.18
CA ILE A 291 -28.92 49.43 54.60
C ILE A 291 -28.45 47.97 54.58
N ASP A 292 -28.59 47.24 55.69
CA ASP A 292 -28.19 45.83 55.77
C ASP A 292 -28.96 44.96 54.76
N SER A 293 -30.27 45.19 54.61
CA SER A 293 -31.11 44.53 53.62
C SER A 293 -30.63 44.78 52.19
N TYR A 294 -30.34 46.03 51.84
CA TYR A 294 -29.81 46.39 50.52
C TYR A 294 -28.39 45.86 50.30
N MET A 295 -27.55 45.79 51.33
CA MET A 295 -26.22 45.17 51.25
C MET A 295 -26.31 43.67 50.99
N MET A 296 -27.32 42.98 51.53
CA MET A 296 -27.60 41.58 51.19
C MET A 296 -28.04 41.42 49.73
N GLN A 297 -28.84 42.36 49.20
CA GLN A 297 -29.21 42.39 47.78
C GLN A 297 -28.00 42.67 46.88
N LYS A 298 -27.11 43.62 47.26
CA LYS A 298 -25.82 43.90 46.58
C LYS A 298 -25.04 42.61 46.39
N LYS A 299 -24.86 41.85 47.47
CA LYS A 299 -24.15 40.55 47.44
C LYS A 299 -24.82 39.56 46.49
N LYS A 300 -26.14 39.41 46.54
CA LYS A 300 -26.89 38.49 45.66
C LYS A 300 -26.69 38.81 44.18
N HIS A 301 -26.72 40.10 43.81
CA HIS A 301 -26.48 40.51 42.42
C HIS A 301 -25.04 40.22 41.98
N ILE A 302 -24.05 40.51 42.83
CA ILE A 302 -22.64 40.20 42.57
C ILE A 302 -22.42 38.69 42.41
N ASP A 303 -22.99 37.87 43.30
CA ASP A 303 -22.88 36.41 43.24
C ASP A 303 -23.48 35.86 41.92
N SER A 304 -24.63 36.42 41.48
CA SER A 304 -25.26 36.08 40.20
C SER A 304 -24.39 36.47 38.99
N ILE A 305 -23.77 37.65 39.02
CA ILE A 305 -22.83 38.09 37.97
C ILE A 305 -21.63 37.15 37.92
N ILE A 306 -21.03 36.83 39.06
CA ILE A 306 -19.87 35.94 39.15
C ILE A 306 -20.22 34.55 38.63
N TYR A 307 -21.38 34.00 39.02
CA TYR A 307 -21.84 32.69 38.56
C TYR A 307 -21.98 32.64 37.04
N ASN A 308 -22.74 33.56 36.45
CA ASN A 308 -22.95 33.60 35.00
C ASN A 308 -21.63 33.91 34.26
N GLY A 309 -20.79 34.76 34.80
CA GLY A 309 -19.47 35.05 34.26
C GLY A 309 -18.58 33.80 34.21
N LYS A 310 -18.55 33.01 35.29
CA LYS A 310 -17.74 31.78 35.37
C LYS A 310 -18.22 30.71 34.40
N GLU A 311 -19.53 30.58 34.23
CA GLU A 311 -20.12 29.69 33.24
C GLU A 311 -19.68 30.03 31.81
N ILE A 312 -19.68 31.32 31.46
CA ILE A 312 -19.18 31.79 30.16
C ILE A 312 -17.67 31.57 30.07
N TYR A 313 -16.92 31.87 31.12
CA TYR A 313 -15.46 31.69 31.17
C TYR A 313 -15.05 30.25 30.89
N ASN A 314 -15.75 29.29 31.53
CA ASN A 314 -15.52 27.86 31.31
C ASN A 314 -15.85 27.46 29.87
N LEU A 315 -16.98 27.91 29.32
CA LEU A 315 -17.34 27.66 27.92
C LEU A 315 -16.30 28.21 26.95
N VAL A 316 -15.83 29.44 27.16
CA VAL A 316 -14.80 30.09 26.32
C VAL A 316 -13.48 29.33 26.41
N THR A 317 -13.08 28.91 27.61
CA THR A 317 -11.84 28.15 27.84
C THR A 317 -11.88 26.77 27.20
N ASP A 318 -13.01 26.07 27.32
CA ASP A 318 -13.27 24.79 26.66
C ASP A 318 -13.16 24.92 25.12
N CYS A 319 -13.86 25.89 24.54
CA CYS A 319 -13.82 26.13 23.09
C CYS A 319 -12.42 26.54 22.62
N LEU A 320 -11.68 27.31 23.43
CA LEU A 320 -10.32 27.76 23.10
C LEU A 320 -9.38 26.55 23.00
N GLY A 321 -9.42 25.66 24.01
CA GLY A 321 -8.64 24.42 23.98
C GLY A 321 -9.00 23.54 22.77
N ALA A 322 -10.28 23.45 22.42
CA ALA A 322 -10.73 22.71 21.25
C ALA A 322 -10.24 23.34 19.92
N CYS A 323 -10.28 24.67 19.79
CA CYS A 323 -9.73 25.40 18.63
C CYS A 323 -8.24 25.08 18.45
N GLU A 324 -7.45 25.11 19.52
CA GLU A 324 -6.01 24.83 19.44
C GLU A 324 -5.71 23.40 19.01
N GLN A 325 -6.49 22.42 19.48
CA GLN A 325 -6.36 21.04 19.02
C GLN A 325 -6.74 20.91 17.54
N ALA A 326 -7.89 21.47 17.15
CA ALA A 326 -8.35 21.43 15.76
C ALA A 326 -7.36 22.07 14.78
N ILE A 327 -6.74 23.20 15.15
CA ILE A 327 -5.70 23.86 14.34
C ILE A 327 -4.48 22.95 14.16
N ARG A 328 -4.03 22.28 15.23
CA ARG A 328 -2.89 21.34 15.13
C ARG A 328 -3.19 20.13 14.25
N GLU A 329 -4.40 19.59 14.32
CA GLU A 329 -4.78 18.48 13.45
C GLU A 329 -4.92 18.94 11.99
N LEU A 330 -5.47 20.13 11.73
CA LEU A 330 -5.49 20.73 10.40
C LEU A 330 -4.09 20.93 9.81
N GLU A 331 -3.10 21.32 10.62
CA GLU A 331 -1.71 21.44 10.16
C GLU A 331 -1.13 20.11 9.68
N LYS A 332 -1.44 19.01 10.38
CA LYS A 332 -1.04 17.66 9.95
C LYS A 332 -1.77 17.23 8.68
N ILE A 333 -3.08 17.50 8.61
CA ILE A 333 -3.90 17.19 7.43
C ILE A 333 -3.36 17.92 6.20
N ILE A 334 -3.16 19.24 6.29
CA ILE A 334 -2.62 20.06 5.21
C ILE A 334 -1.27 19.51 4.76
N SER A 335 -0.36 19.23 5.70
CA SER A 335 0.94 18.66 5.35
C SER A 335 0.85 17.29 4.67
N SER A 336 -0.11 16.45 5.07
CA SER A 336 -0.31 15.12 4.47
C SER A 336 -0.92 15.23 3.07
N ALA A 337 -1.90 16.12 2.90
CA ALA A 337 -2.52 16.37 1.61
C ALA A 337 -1.55 17.07 0.62
N GLU A 338 -0.63 17.91 1.09
CA GLU A 338 0.44 18.51 0.27
C GLU A 338 1.41 17.45 -0.24
N LYS A 339 1.71 16.44 0.58
CA LYS A 339 2.56 15.29 0.20
C LYS A 339 1.86 14.34 -0.79
N ALA A 340 0.55 14.15 -0.63
CA ALA A 340 -0.23 13.29 -1.51
C ALA A 340 -0.48 13.93 -2.89
N LEU A 341 -0.49 15.26 -3.00
CA LEU A 341 -0.77 15.98 -4.25
C LEU A 341 0.03 15.48 -5.48
N PRO A 342 1.37 15.36 -5.45
CA PRO A 342 2.12 14.84 -6.60
C PRO A 342 1.75 13.39 -6.96
N MET A 343 1.33 12.58 -5.98
CA MET A 343 0.88 11.20 -6.23
C MET A 343 -0.51 11.18 -6.88
N ILE A 344 -1.41 12.07 -6.44
CA ILE A 344 -2.73 12.26 -7.07
C ILE A 344 -2.55 12.71 -8.52
N ASP A 345 -1.70 13.71 -8.77
CA ASP A 345 -1.44 14.24 -10.11
C ASP A 345 -0.82 13.17 -11.02
N SER A 346 0.14 12.39 -10.49
CA SER A 346 0.74 11.26 -11.20
C SER A 346 -0.32 10.22 -11.59
N TYR A 347 -1.16 9.80 -10.63
CA TYR A 347 -2.19 8.80 -10.88
C TYR A 347 -3.25 9.29 -11.88
N GLU A 348 -3.69 10.54 -11.76
CA GLU A 348 -4.64 11.14 -12.71
C GLU A 348 -4.06 11.21 -14.12
N GLN A 349 -2.80 11.65 -14.28
CA GLN A 349 -2.14 11.69 -15.59
C GLN A 349 -1.93 10.30 -16.18
N ASN A 350 -1.52 9.33 -15.35
CA ASN A 350 -1.31 7.95 -15.75
C ASN A 350 -2.61 7.26 -16.17
N LEU A 351 -3.72 7.53 -15.47
CA LEU A 351 -5.04 7.00 -15.84
C LEU A 351 -5.54 7.63 -17.14
N ASN A 352 -5.43 8.95 -17.28
CA ASN A 352 -5.90 9.67 -18.46
C ASN A 352 -5.10 9.34 -19.73
N SER A 353 -3.78 9.16 -19.61
CA SER A 353 -2.93 8.75 -20.74
C SER A 353 -3.25 7.35 -21.27
N LYS A 354 -3.82 6.48 -20.43
CA LYS A 354 -4.23 5.11 -20.79
C LYS A 354 -5.71 4.98 -21.15
N LYS A 355 -6.44 6.09 -21.31
CA LYS A 355 -7.89 6.05 -21.57
C LYS A 355 -8.26 5.28 -22.85
N GLU A 356 -7.53 5.52 -23.95
CA GLU A 356 -7.80 4.86 -25.25
C GLU A 356 -7.35 3.38 -25.27
N ASP A 357 -6.55 2.99 -24.28
CA ASP A 357 -5.89 1.69 -24.17
C ASP A 357 -6.61 0.72 -23.22
N LEU A 358 -7.63 1.20 -22.51
CA LEU A 358 -8.41 0.45 -21.53
C LEU A 358 -9.84 0.25 -22.04
N GLU A 359 -10.44 -0.87 -21.65
CA GLU A 359 -11.88 -1.04 -21.84
C GLU A 359 -12.66 0.05 -21.06
N ASP A 360 -13.68 0.64 -21.70
CA ASP A 360 -14.47 1.74 -21.13
C ASP A 360 -14.98 1.42 -19.72
N SER A 361 -15.47 0.19 -19.50
CA SER A 361 -15.99 -0.27 -18.22
C SER A 361 -14.95 -0.22 -17.09
N ILE A 362 -13.70 -0.57 -17.40
CA ILE A 362 -12.56 -0.53 -16.47
C ILE A 362 -12.15 0.92 -16.21
N TYR A 363 -12.03 1.73 -17.25
CA TYR A 363 -11.69 3.14 -17.12
C TYR A 363 -12.69 3.87 -16.23
N GLU A 364 -13.99 3.66 -16.43
CA GLU A 364 -15.05 4.26 -15.60
C GLU A 364 -14.96 3.82 -14.13
N SER A 365 -14.69 2.54 -13.85
CA SER A 365 -14.48 2.07 -12.47
C SER A 365 -13.25 2.68 -11.79
N LEU A 366 -12.13 2.82 -12.51
CA LEU A 366 -10.92 3.49 -11.99
C LEU A 366 -11.12 5.00 -11.84
N LYS A 367 -11.87 5.62 -12.76
CA LYS A 367 -12.19 7.05 -12.74
C LYS A 367 -13.11 7.39 -11.58
N GLU A 368 -14.13 6.58 -11.31
CA GLU A 368 -14.96 6.74 -10.11
C GLU A 368 -14.13 6.62 -8.82
N GLY A 369 -13.15 5.71 -8.77
CA GLY A 369 -12.21 5.64 -7.64
C GLY A 369 -11.33 6.88 -7.53
N LEU A 370 -10.82 7.40 -8.65
CA LEU A 370 -10.07 8.66 -8.68
C LEU A 370 -10.93 9.84 -8.19
N ASP A 371 -12.19 9.93 -8.59
CA ASP A 371 -13.08 11.01 -8.17
C ASP A 371 -13.33 11.01 -6.65
N GLU A 372 -13.25 9.85 -5.99
CA GLU A 372 -13.26 9.77 -4.52
C GLU A 372 -11.97 10.27 -3.89
N ILE A 373 -10.82 9.93 -4.48
CA ILE A 373 -9.50 10.42 -4.07
C ILE A 373 -9.40 11.94 -4.26
N LEU A 374 -9.93 12.49 -5.35
CA LEU A 374 -9.90 13.93 -5.64
C LEU A 374 -10.63 14.77 -4.60
N LYS A 375 -11.54 14.21 -3.81
CA LYS A 375 -12.18 14.91 -2.67
C LYS A 375 -11.18 15.32 -1.58
N TYR A 376 -10.02 14.67 -1.53
CA TYR A 376 -8.94 14.93 -0.58
C TYR A 376 -7.90 15.94 -1.10
N ARG A 377 -8.05 16.41 -2.35
CA ARG A 377 -7.17 17.43 -2.93
C ARG A 377 -7.40 18.78 -2.24
N ILE A 378 -6.31 19.45 -1.88
CA ILE A 378 -6.36 20.69 -1.08
C ILE A 378 -7.02 21.86 -1.83
N ASP A 379 -6.88 21.90 -3.14
CA ASP A 379 -7.42 22.93 -4.04
C ASP A 379 -8.81 22.59 -4.59
N ASN A 380 -9.46 21.54 -4.07
CA ASN A 380 -10.79 21.13 -4.52
C ASN A 380 -11.89 22.03 -3.93
N ASN A 381 -12.66 22.69 -4.78
CA ASN A 381 -13.82 23.51 -4.38
C ASN A 381 -15.04 22.68 -3.92
N ASP A 382 -15.08 21.39 -4.25
CA ASP A 382 -16.19 20.48 -3.93
C ASP A 382 -15.88 19.56 -2.71
N GLY A 383 -14.71 19.72 -2.08
CA GLY A 383 -14.21 18.93 -0.95
C GLY A 383 -14.05 19.73 0.35
N TYR A 384 -13.07 19.33 1.18
CA TYR A 384 -12.76 20.03 2.43
C TYR A 384 -11.81 21.21 2.21
N ASP A 385 -12.25 22.44 2.53
CA ASP A 385 -11.36 23.61 2.53
C ASP A 385 -10.61 23.72 3.88
N PHE A 386 -9.57 22.89 4.03
CA PHE A 386 -8.78 22.84 5.27
C PHE A 386 -8.09 24.16 5.60
N TYR A 387 -7.69 24.96 4.60
CA TYR A 387 -7.10 26.28 4.82
C TYR A 387 -8.14 27.26 5.37
N ARG A 388 -9.35 27.29 4.80
CA ARG A 388 -10.43 28.12 5.29
C ARG A 388 -10.87 27.70 6.68
N MET A 389 -10.98 26.40 6.96
CA MET A 389 -11.24 25.90 8.31
C MET A 389 -10.17 26.38 9.30
N LYS A 390 -8.89 26.28 8.93
CA LYS A 390 -7.78 26.77 9.77
C LYS A 390 -7.85 28.28 9.99
N GLN A 391 -8.18 29.05 8.96
CA GLN A 391 -8.33 30.50 9.04
C GLN A 391 -9.47 30.89 10.01
N VAL A 392 -10.63 30.25 9.88
CA VAL A 392 -11.80 30.47 10.75
C VAL A 392 -11.47 30.10 12.19
N LEU A 393 -10.85 28.94 12.43
CA LEU A 393 -10.43 28.52 13.77
C LEU A 393 -9.39 29.47 14.39
N THR A 394 -8.46 29.99 13.59
CA THR A 394 -7.45 30.96 14.04
C THR A 394 -8.10 32.29 14.43
N SER A 395 -9.05 32.78 13.62
CA SER A 395 -9.85 33.96 13.94
C SER A 395 -10.65 33.75 15.24
N ASN A 396 -11.33 32.62 15.35
CA ASN A 396 -12.11 32.23 16.52
C ASN A 396 -11.24 32.10 17.78
N LYS A 397 -10.04 31.52 17.67
CA LYS A 397 -9.06 31.47 18.75
C LYS A 397 -8.79 32.89 19.29
N GLY A 398 -8.48 33.85 18.42
CA GLY A 398 -8.27 35.25 18.84
C GLY A 398 -9.52 35.92 19.42
N ILE A 399 -10.71 35.55 18.97
CA ILE A 399 -11.99 36.01 19.55
C ILE A 399 -12.16 35.47 20.98
N LEU A 400 -11.89 34.18 21.19
CA LEU A 400 -12.01 33.53 22.49
C LEU A 400 -10.96 34.05 23.48
N GLU A 401 -9.71 34.24 23.05
CA GLU A 401 -8.64 34.85 23.87
C GLU A 401 -9.04 36.27 24.33
N ALA A 402 -9.46 37.12 23.40
CA ALA A 402 -9.92 38.46 23.74
C ALA A 402 -11.17 38.46 24.64
N GLY A 403 -12.11 37.54 24.40
CA GLY A 403 -13.29 37.34 25.24
C GLY A 403 -12.90 36.95 26.66
N ARG A 404 -11.95 36.03 26.82
CA ARG A 404 -11.42 35.59 28.12
C ARG A 404 -10.74 36.75 28.85
N ASP A 405 -9.89 37.52 28.17
CA ASP A 405 -9.21 38.68 28.76
C ASP A 405 -10.20 39.74 29.27
N TYR A 406 -11.30 39.98 28.55
CA TYR A 406 -12.35 40.88 29.03
C TYR A 406 -13.10 40.32 30.24
N LEU A 407 -13.33 39.00 30.30
CA LEU A 407 -13.94 38.37 31.47
C LEU A 407 -13.01 38.45 32.69
N ASP A 408 -11.71 38.18 32.52
CA ASP A 408 -10.69 38.29 33.57
C ASP A 408 -10.67 39.72 34.15
N LYS A 409 -10.63 40.74 33.30
CA LYS A 409 -10.76 42.16 33.71
C LYS A 409 -12.08 42.44 34.42
N GLY A 410 -13.18 41.83 33.95
CA GLY A 410 -14.49 41.95 34.60
C GLY A 410 -14.48 41.42 36.03
N PHE A 411 -13.87 40.26 36.28
CA PHE A 411 -13.70 39.71 37.62
C PHE A 411 -12.74 40.53 38.50
N GLU A 412 -11.64 41.03 37.93
CA GLU A 412 -10.69 41.90 38.63
C GLU A 412 -11.37 43.19 39.11
N HIS A 413 -12.13 43.85 38.25
CA HIS A 413 -12.89 45.05 38.60
C HIS A 413 -13.99 44.78 39.65
N LEU A 414 -14.65 43.61 39.61
CA LEU A 414 -15.57 43.21 40.68
C LEU A 414 -14.87 43.04 42.03
N SER A 415 -13.66 42.47 42.05
CA SER A 415 -12.89 42.25 43.27
C SER A 415 -12.39 43.56 43.92
N THR A 416 -12.24 44.61 43.12
CA THR A 416 -11.86 45.96 43.56
C THR A 416 -13.06 46.90 43.76
N GLU A 417 -14.29 46.34 43.77
CA GLU A 417 -15.56 47.05 43.87
C GLU A 417 -15.82 48.12 42.78
N ASN A 418 -15.11 48.07 41.65
CA ASN A 418 -15.32 48.97 40.53
C ASN A 418 -16.40 48.43 39.56
N HIS A 419 -17.66 48.60 39.94
CA HIS A 419 -18.79 48.01 39.21
C HIS A 419 -19.03 48.58 37.81
N SER A 420 -18.71 49.85 37.56
CA SER A 420 -18.86 50.47 36.23
C SER A 420 -17.87 49.88 35.23
N GLU A 421 -16.62 49.71 35.64
CA GLU A 421 -15.58 49.11 34.79
C GLU A 421 -15.82 47.62 34.59
N ALA A 422 -16.30 46.90 35.62
CA ALA A 422 -16.72 45.52 35.48
C ALA A 422 -17.85 45.36 34.44
N LYS A 423 -18.91 46.19 34.52
CA LYS A 423 -20.02 46.20 33.56
C LYS A 423 -19.52 46.42 32.14
N ARG A 424 -18.60 47.37 31.94
CA ARG A 424 -17.96 47.66 30.66
C ARG A 424 -17.17 46.46 30.13
N ALA A 425 -16.38 45.82 30.99
CA ALA A 425 -15.58 44.64 30.62
C ALA A 425 -16.46 43.45 30.20
N PHE A 426 -17.49 43.09 30.97
CA PHE A 426 -18.44 42.03 30.58
C PHE A 426 -19.22 42.37 29.30
N SER A 427 -19.58 43.64 29.09
CA SER A 427 -20.20 44.10 27.84
C SER A 427 -19.25 43.93 26.65
N ASN A 428 -17.97 44.28 26.80
CA ASN A 428 -16.96 44.09 25.77
C ASN A 428 -16.75 42.61 25.44
N ALA A 429 -16.74 41.74 26.46
CA ALA A 429 -16.72 40.29 26.25
C ALA A 429 -17.92 39.82 25.43
N SER A 430 -19.13 40.29 25.75
CA SER A 430 -20.35 39.96 25.02
C SER A 430 -20.28 40.38 23.55
N VAL A 431 -19.85 41.62 23.28
CA VAL A 431 -19.70 42.15 21.92
C VAL A 431 -18.66 41.35 21.14
N LYS A 432 -17.54 41.02 21.77
CA LYS A 432 -16.46 40.27 21.12
C LYS A 432 -16.87 38.84 20.79
N LEU A 433 -17.48 38.11 21.74
CA LEU A 433 -17.89 36.73 21.53
C LEU A 433 -19.02 36.59 20.51
N LYS A 434 -19.86 37.62 20.31
CA LYS A 434 -20.87 37.65 19.24
C LYS A 434 -20.27 37.59 17.83
N THR A 435 -18.98 37.89 17.65
CA THR A 435 -18.31 37.77 16.35
C THR A 435 -17.75 36.37 16.07
N TYR A 436 -17.95 35.42 16.98
CA TYR A 436 -17.54 34.02 16.82
C TYR A 436 -18.36 33.34 15.73
N ASP A 437 -17.69 32.66 14.80
CA ASP A 437 -18.35 32.08 13.61
C ASP A 437 -17.95 30.62 13.39
N THR A 438 -18.91 29.76 13.09
CA THR A 438 -18.69 28.32 12.87
C THR A 438 -19.31 27.80 11.58
N LYS A 439 -19.90 28.67 10.75
CA LYS A 439 -20.70 28.27 9.57
C LYS A 439 -19.89 27.53 8.51
N GLU A 440 -18.62 27.92 8.38
CA GLU A 440 -17.66 27.36 7.42
C GLU A 440 -16.93 26.11 7.95
N LEU A 441 -17.15 25.71 9.20
CA LEU A 441 -16.51 24.54 9.80
C LEU A 441 -17.33 23.28 9.56
N ARG A 442 -17.48 22.84 8.31
CA ARG A 442 -18.35 21.71 7.96
C ARG A 442 -17.55 20.41 7.85
N ILE A 443 -18.09 19.34 8.42
CA ILE A 443 -17.54 17.98 8.29
C ILE A 443 -18.63 17.10 7.68
N ASP A 444 -18.24 16.26 6.71
CA ASP A 444 -19.18 15.37 6.03
C ASP A 444 -19.40 14.07 6.84
N TYR A 445 -20.66 13.81 7.19
CA TYR A 445 -21.10 12.61 7.89
C TYR A 445 -21.95 11.70 6.97
N SER A 446 -21.91 11.90 5.64
CA SER A 446 -22.71 11.17 4.65
C SER A 446 -22.34 9.69 4.54
N THR A 447 -21.07 9.34 4.80
CA THR A 447 -20.52 7.98 4.65
C THR A 447 -20.73 7.10 5.88
N ILE A 448 -21.26 7.66 6.99
CA ILE A 448 -21.41 6.92 8.24
C ILE A 448 -22.59 5.97 8.14
N ALA A 449 -22.27 4.69 8.20
CA ALA A 449 -23.22 3.60 8.29
C ALA A 449 -23.36 3.10 9.74
N ASP A 450 -24.41 2.32 10.01
CA ASP A 450 -24.48 1.54 11.23
C ASP A 450 -23.51 0.36 11.16
N LYS A 451 -22.89 0.06 12.31
CA LYS A 451 -21.96 -1.06 12.42
C LYS A 451 -22.77 -2.36 12.37
N ASP A 452 -22.50 -3.19 11.39
CA ASP A 452 -23.00 -4.55 11.33
C ASP A 452 -22.11 -5.46 12.19
N GLU A 453 -22.57 -5.82 13.38
CA GLU A 453 -21.81 -6.70 14.30
C GLU A 453 -21.76 -8.15 13.83
N ASP A 454 -22.68 -8.56 12.94
CA ASP A 454 -22.79 -9.92 12.41
C ASP A 454 -22.11 -10.07 11.03
N ALA A 455 -21.40 -9.03 10.57
CA ALA A 455 -20.78 -9.03 9.26
C ALA A 455 -19.69 -10.13 9.15
N PRO A 456 -19.70 -10.92 8.06
CA PRO A 456 -18.79 -12.05 7.91
C PRO A 456 -17.34 -11.60 7.63
N ASP A 457 -16.38 -12.36 8.15
CA ASP A 457 -14.95 -12.14 7.90
C ASP A 457 -14.51 -12.87 6.62
N TYR A 458 -14.57 -12.15 5.50
CA TYR A 458 -14.16 -12.65 4.18
C TYR A 458 -12.67 -13.01 4.11
N LEU A 459 -11.83 -12.40 4.95
CA LEU A 459 -10.38 -12.56 4.87
C LEU A 459 -9.89 -13.77 5.67
N LYS A 460 -10.50 -14.03 6.83
CA LYS A 460 -10.09 -15.12 7.72
C LYS A 460 -10.22 -16.50 7.06
N GLY A 461 -11.32 -16.76 6.35
CA GLY A 461 -11.52 -18.04 5.67
C GLY A 461 -10.41 -18.35 4.66
N ILE A 462 -10.04 -17.36 3.85
CA ILE A 462 -8.96 -17.52 2.85
C ILE A 462 -7.59 -17.63 3.53
N LYS A 463 -7.32 -16.85 4.57
CA LYS A 463 -6.07 -16.95 5.36
C LYS A 463 -5.85 -18.36 5.91
N ASP A 464 -6.87 -18.90 6.57
CA ASP A 464 -6.81 -20.22 7.19
C ASP A 464 -6.59 -21.34 6.13
N LEU A 465 -7.18 -21.20 4.93
CA LEU A 465 -6.96 -22.13 3.82
C LEU A 465 -5.53 -22.09 3.29
N ILE A 466 -4.99 -20.90 3.04
CA ILE A 466 -3.66 -20.71 2.43
C ILE A 466 -2.53 -21.01 3.43
N ASP A 467 -2.76 -20.84 4.74
CA ASP A 467 -1.76 -21.19 5.75
C ASP A 467 -1.40 -22.69 5.73
N ASN A 468 -2.31 -23.55 5.24
CA ASN A 468 -2.11 -24.99 5.05
C ASN A 468 -1.40 -25.37 3.73
N GLY A 469 -1.01 -24.40 2.91
CA GLY A 469 -0.28 -24.58 1.65
C GLY A 469 -1.17 -24.44 0.43
N ILE A 470 -0.90 -23.42 -0.40
CA ILE A 470 -1.74 -23.02 -1.54
C ILE A 470 -1.84 -24.10 -2.62
N MET A 471 -0.74 -24.83 -2.89
CA MET A 471 -0.72 -25.93 -3.85
C MET A 471 -1.72 -27.05 -3.49
N SER A 472 -1.90 -27.34 -2.20
CA SER A 472 -2.79 -28.40 -1.73
C SER A 472 -4.28 -28.11 -1.96
N LEU A 473 -4.62 -26.85 -2.25
CA LEU A 473 -5.99 -26.42 -2.55
C LEU A 473 -6.40 -26.74 -3.99
N VAL A 474 -5.44 -26.84 -4.90
CA VAL A 474 -5.72 -26.97 -6.35
C VAL A 474 -5.36 -28.35 -6.91
N ILE A 475 -4.47 -29.11 -6.26
CA ILE A 475 -4.09 -30.47 -6.67
C ILE A 475 -4.00 -31.45 -5.50
N ASP A 476 -4.00 -32.74 -5.82
CA ASP A 476 -3.71 -33.79 -4.85
C ASP A 476 -2.21 -34.04 -4.71
N THR A 477 -1.64 -33.49 -3.65
CA THR A 477 -0.19 -33.54 -3.36
C THR A 477 0.36 -34.95 -3.20
N LYS A 478 -0.50 -35.95 -2.98
CA LYS A 478 -0.10 -37.37 -2.95
C LYS A 478 0.35 -37.93 -4.31
N ASN A 479 -0.06 -37.29 -5.40
CA ASN A 479 0.27 -37.70 -6.77
C ASN A 479 1.44 -36.88 -7.36
N VAL A 480 2.04 -36.02 -6.56
CA VAL A 480 3.19 -35.18 -6.95
C VAL A 480 4.47 -36.00 -6.80
N SER A 481 5.34 -35.93 -7.81
CA SER A 481 6.65 -36.57 -7.82
C SER A 481 7.56 -35.99 -6.73
N GLU A 482 8.30 -36.87 -6.06
CA GLU A 482 9.32 -36.52 -5.06
C GLU A 482 10.75 -36.71 -5.64
N LYS A 483 10.89 -36.84 -6.97
CA LYS A 483 12.21 -36.90 -7.60
C LYS A 483 12.97 -35.61 -7.34
N ARG A 484 14.30 -35.73 -7.34
CA ARG A 484 15.24 -34.65 -7.06
C ARG A 484 16.46 -34.76 -7.96
N ILE A 485 17.05 -33.61 -8.24
CA ILE A 485 18.35 -33.48 -8.90
C ILE A 485 19.39 -33.08 -7.85
N ASP A 486 20.58 -33.68 -7.91
CA ASP A 486 21.71 -33.22 -7.09
C ASP A 486 22.37 -32.03 -7.77
N HIS A 487 22.81 -31.04 -6.99
CA HIS A 487 23.50 -29.86 -7.52
C HIS A 487 25.02 -30.04 -7.57
N GLU A 488 25.53 -31.23 -7.29
CA GLU A 488 26.96 -31.56 -7.43
C GLU A 488 27.28 -31.85 -8.91
N GLY A 489 28.28 -31.16 -9.47
CA GLY A 489 28.77 -31.43 -10.83
C GLY A 489 27.85 -30.98 -11.98
N ILE A 490 26.65 -30.45 -11.69
CA ILE A 490 25.75 -29.94 -12.74
C ILE A 490 26.12 -28.50 -13.16
N PRO A 491 25.95 -28.14 -14.44
CA PRO A 491 26.31 -26.84 -14.99
C PRO A 491 25.77 -25.64 -14.21
N SER A 492 24.46 -25.58 -13.94
CA SER A 492 23.86 -24.40 -13.32
C SER A 492 24.37 -24.15 -11.90
N ALA A 493 24.77 -25.19 -11.18
CA ALA A 493 25.33 -25.09 -9.85
C ALA A 493 26.77 -24.56 -9.88
N ILE A 494 27.58 -25.02 -10.83
CA ILE A 494 28.98 -24.58 -11.00
C ILE A 494 29.06 -23.07 -11.28
N TYR A 495 28.13 -22.54 -12.08
CA TYR A 495 28.07 -21.10 -12.37
C TYR A 495 27.28 -20.27 -11.33
N GLY A 496 26.68 -20.91 -10.31
CA GLY A 496 25.91 -20.22 -9.26
C GLY A 496 24.54 -19.69 -9.72
N ILE A 497 23.91 -20.36 -10.69
CA ILE A 497 22.71 -19.90 -11.42
C ILE A 497 21.51 -20.84 -11.22
N SER A 498 21.66 -21.90 -10.41
CA SER A 498 20.65 -22.96 -10.26
C SER A 498 19.27 -22.43 -9.84
N LYS A 499 19.17 -21.62 -8.78
CA LYS A 499 17.87 -21.26 -8.16
C LYS A 499 17.37 -19.88 -8.55
N GLU A 500 16.08 -19.78 -8.88
CA GLU A 500 15.38 -18.50 -8.87
C GLU A 500 15.34 -17.88 -7.45
N LYS A 501 15.33 -16.55 -7.38
CA LYS A 501 15.11 -15.81 -6.12
C LYS A 501 13.70 -16.12 -5.60
N GLU A 502 13.52 -16.06 -4.27
CA GLU A 502 12.18 -16.16 -3.67
C GLU A 502 11.25 -15.10 -4.29
N GLY A 503 10.14 -15.57 -4.86
CA GLY A 503 9.15 -14.73 -5.53
C GLY A 503 8.05 -14.22 -4.61
N PHE A 504 6.98 -13.71 -5.21
CA PHE A 504 5.76 -13.29 -4.51
C PHE A 504 5.15 -14.45 -3.69
N SER A 505 4.58 -14.14 -2.52
CA SER A 505 3.90 -15.13 -1.67
C SER A 505 2.52 -14.67 -1.20
N PHE A 506 1.48 -15.43 -1.54
CA PHE A 506 0.10 -15.13 -1.10
C PHE A 506 -0.06 -15.17 0.42
N LYS A 507 0.66 -16.07 1.09
CA LYS A 507 0.66 -16.17 2.55
C LYS A 507 1.15 -14.88 3.19
N ASN A 508 2.21 -14.28 2.64
CA ASN A 508 2.77 -13.02 3.14
C ASN A 508 1.88 -11.82 2.78
N LEU A 509 1.29 -11.79 1.58
CA LEU A 509 0.32 -10.76 1.19
C LEU A 509 -0.89 -10.76 2.13
N LEU A 510 -1.56 -11.91 2.29
CA LEU A 510 -2.77 -12.02 3.10
C LEU A 510 -2.52 -11.69 4.56
N LYS A 511 -1.38 -12.12 5.14
CA LYS A 511 -1.01 -11.76 6.52
C LYS A 511 -0.94 -10.26 6.76
N ARG A 512 -0.53 -9.49 5.74
CA ARG A 512 -0.45 -8.02 5.80
C ARG A 512 -1.81 -7.37 5.60
N MET A 513 -2.65 -7.92 4.72
CA MET A 513 -4.03 -7.46 4.52
C MET A 513 -4.83 -7.51 5.82
N LYS A 514 -5.58 -6.45 6.08
CA LYS A 514 -6.48 -6.32 7.23
C LYS A 514 -7.70 -5.49 6.84
N ILE A 515 -8.86 -6.13 6.84
CA ILE A 515 -10.14 -5.42 6.71
C ILE A 515 -10.26 -4.45 7.89
N GLY A 516 -10.57 -3.19 7.60
CA GLY A 516 -10.71 -2.15 8.62
C GLY A 516 -9.38 -1.65 9.23
N ALA A 517 -8.23 -1.94 8.60
CA ALA A 517 -6.95 -1.35 9.01
C ALA A 517 -6.23 -0.66 7.85
N LYS A 518 -5.32 0.24 8.23
CA LYS A 518 -4.72 1.28 7.39
C LYS A 518 -3.63 0.80 6.43
N GLU A 519 -2.95 -0.29 6.75
CA GLU A 519 -1.73 -0.73 6.05
C GLU A 519 -1.95 -2.13 5.50
N SER A 520 -2.82 -2.25 4.49
CA SER A 520 -3.14 -3.55 3.90
C SER A 520 -2.15 -4.00 2.83
N LYS A 521 -1.28 -3.11 2.34
CA LYS A 521 -0.22 -3.32 1.33
C LYS A 521 -0.69 -4.15 0.16
N THR A 522 -1.86 -3.78 -0.36
CA THR A 522 -2.48 -4.50 -1.48
C THR A 522 -1.74 -4.28 -2.81
N GLY A 523 -0.96 -3.20 -2.92
CA GLY A 523 -0.09 -2.91 -4.06
C GLY A 523 0.95 -4.01 -4.36
N ASP A 524 1.45 -4.72 -3.34
CA ASP A 524 2.41 -5.82 -3.48
C ASP A 524 1.91 -6.97 -4.39
N LEU A 525 0.60 -7.11 -4.58
CA LEU A 525 0.03 -8.06 -5.54
C LEU A 525 0.37 -7.69 -7.00
N PHE A 526 0.44 -6.39 -7.29
CA PHE A 526 0.50 -5.84 -8.64
C PHE A 526 1.91 -5.43 -9.07
N ASP A 527 2.79 -5.08 -8.12
CA ASP A 527 4.18 -4.64 -8.31
C ASP A 527 4.97 -5.49 -9.32
N ASN A 528 4.82 -6.82 -9.26
CA ASN A 528 5.61 -7.74 -10.09
C ASN A 528 4.86 -8.26 -11.34
N PHE A 529 3.68 -7.74 -11.66
CA PHE A 529 2.91 -8.28 -12.80
C PHE A 529 3.47 -7.86 -14.17
N GLY A 530 4.10 -6.69 -14.24
CA GLY A 530 4.73 -6.20 -15.48
C GLY A 530 5.75 -7.19 -16.07
N ASP A 531 6.46 -7.91 -15.21
CA ASP A 531 7.45 -8.94 -15.57
C ASP A 531 6.81 -10.17 -16.25
N TYR A 532 5.49 -10.31 -16.18
CA TYR A 532 4.74 -11.41 -16.79
C TYR A 532 4.06 -11.03 -18.12
N CYS A 533 4.19 -9.78 -18.55
CA CYS A 533 3.63 -9.30 -19.82
C CYS A 533 4.65 -9.41 -20.95
N ILE A 534 4.19 -9.72 -22.17
CA ILE A 534 5.06 -9.72 -23.37
C ILE A 534 5.67 -8.35 -23.64
N GLY A 535 5.07 -7.26 -23.16
CA GLY A 535 5.67 -5.91 -23.19
C GLY A 535 7.11 -5.85 -22.66
N SER A 536 7.47 -6.71 -21.70
CA SER A 536 8.86 -6.86 -21.20
C SER A 536 9.84 -7.41 -22.25
N LEU A 537 9.34 -8.08 -23.29
CA LEU A 537 10.06 -8.61 -24.44
C LEU A 537 10.11 -7.61 -25.62
N VAL A 538 9.33 -6.52 -25.62
CA VAL A 538 9.15 -5.61 -26.79
C VAL A 538 10.37 -4.72 -27.09
N GLY A 539 11.49 -4.89 -26.36
CA GLY A 539 12.78 -4.31 -26.72
C GLY A 539 13.56 -5.07 -27.81
N SER A 540 13.12 -6.26 -28.20
CA SER A 540 13.87 -7.17 -29.07
C SER A 540 13.35 -7.21 -30.50
N TYR A 541 14.27 -7.24 -31.48
CA TYR A 541 13.94 -7.47 -32.90
C TYR A 541 13.08 -8.74 -33.04
N ALA A 542 12.15 -8.77 -34.03
CA ALA A 542 11.24 -9.90 -34.25
C ALA A 542 11.96 -11.28 -34.30
N ASP A 543 13.22 -11.27 -34.73
CA ASP A 543 14.09 -12.44 -34.80
C ASP A 543 14.41 -13.05 -33.42
N GLU A 544 14.58 -12.24 -32.36
CA GLU A 544 14.87 -12.74 -31.00
C GLU A 544 13.63 -13.40 -30.35
N ILE A 545 12.44 -12.88 -30.64
CA ILE A 545 11.18 -13.48 -30.17
C ILE A 545 10.96 -14.81 -30.89
N LEU A 546 11.22 -14.86 -32.20
CA LEU A 546 11.14 -16.09 -32.97
C LEU A 546 12.11 -17.15 -32.43
N GLU A 547 13.36 -16.78 -32.16
CA GLU A 547 14.36 -17.65 -31.54
C GLU A 547 13.89 -18.19 -30.18
N ARG A 548 13.32 -17.35 -29.32
CA ARG A 548 12.77 -17.79 -28.03
C ARG A 548 11.64 -18.81 -28.20
N LEU A 549 10.76 -18.61 -29.18
CA LEU A 549 9.68 -19.55 -29.50
C LEU A 549 10.22 -20.86 -30.06
N LEU A 550 11.27 -20.82 -30.89
CA LEU A 550 11.99 -22.01 -31.37
C LEU A 550 12.50 -22.85 -30.19
N VAL A 551 13.13 -22.21 -29.21
CA VAL A 551 13.57 -22.89 -27.97
C VAL A 551 12.38 -23.45 -27.18
N GLN A 552 11.24 -22.77 -27.13
CA GLN A 552 10.07 -23.29 -26.41
C GLN A 552 9.49 -24.54 -27.04
N GLU A 553 9.38 -24.59 -28.37
CA GLU A 553 8.90 -25.78 -29.07
C GLU A 553 9.88 -26.94 -28.92
N TYR A 554 11.19 -26.67 -28.96
CA TYR A 554 12.20 -27.67 -28.61
C TYR A 554 12.00 -28.20 -27.18
N ILE A 555 11.76 -27.31 -26.21
CA ILE A 555 11.56 -27.72 -24.82
C ILE A 555 10.36 -28.66 -24.68
N LYS A 556 9.25 -28.37 -25.38
CA LYS A 556 8.05 -29.23 -25.39
C LYS A 556 8.32 -30.61 -26.02
N GLU A 557 9.18 -30.68 -27.03
CA GLU A 557 9.53 -31.94 -27.70
C GLU A 557 10.44 -32.83 -26.83
N HIS A 558 11.33 -32.22 -26.03
CA HIS A 558 12.45 -32.92 -25.39
C HIS A 558 12.36 -33.04 -23.85
N PHE A 559 11.52 -32.25 -23.18
CA PHE A 559 11.37 -32.26 -21.71
C PHE A 559 9.93 -32.48 -21.27
N TYR A 560 9.77 -33.16 -20.14
CA TYR A 560 8.46 -33.50 -19.58
C TYR A 560 7.86 -32.40 -18.69
N SER A 561 6.53 -32.31 -18.63
CA SER A 561 5.78 -31.44 -17.72
C SER A 561 4.75 -32.19 -16.87
N TYR A 562 4.23 -31.49 -15.86
CA TYR A 562 2.99 -31.82 -15.16
C TYR A 562 1.74 -31.41 -15.98
N PRO A 563 0.56 -32.04 -15.80
CA PRO A 563 0.35 -33.33 -15.16
C PRO A 563 0.89 -34.46 -16.04
N MET A 564 1.20 -35.63 -15.46
CA MET A 564 1.54 -36.83 -16.24
C MET A 564 0.25 -37.57 -16.66
N PRO A 565 -0.20 -37.48 -17.93
CA PRO A 565 -1.36 -38.23 -18.37
C PRO A 565 -0.99 -39.72 -18.39
N LYS A 566 -1.90 -40.59 -17.91
CA LYS A 566 -1.63 -42.03 -17.82
C LYS A 566 -1.30 -42.65 -19.18
N GLU A 567 -1.86 -42.09 -20.25
CA GLU A 567 -1.69 -42.52 -21.65
C GLU A 567 -0.26 -42.27 -22.17
N ASP A 568 0.46 -41.26 -21.65
CA ASP A 568 1.82 -40.91 -22.09
C ASP A 568 2.92 -41.69 -21.35
N THR A 569 2.59 -42.38 -20.25
CA THR A 569 3.60 -43.07 -19.41
C THR A 569 4.28 -44.25 -20.08
N ALA A 570 3.66 -44.86 -21.11
CA ALA A 570 4.19 -46.05 -21.79
C ALA A 570 5.36 -45.74 -22.77
N GLY A 571 5.53 -44.48 -23.18
CA GLY A 571 6.57 -44.04 -24.13
C GLY A 571 7.64 -43.14 -23.53
N ARG A 572 7.54 -42.77 -22.25
CA ARG A 572 8.52 -41.90 -21.60
C ARG A 572 9.84 -42.64 -21.35
N LYS A 573 10.95 -42.00 -21.74
CA LYS A 573 12.30 -42.47 -21.44
C LYS A 573 12.64 -42.19 -19.97
N PRO A 574 13.59 -42.92 -19.36
CA PRO A 574 14.14 -42.56 -18.06
C PRO A 574 14.59 -41.09 -18.04
N SER A 575 14.25 -40.38 -16.97
CA SER A 575 14.59 -38.97 -16.78
C SER A 575 14.83 -38.69 -15.30
N ALA A 576 15.74 -37.74 -15.02
CA ALA A 576 16.14 -37.29 -13.70
C ALA A 576 14.97 -36.72 -12.90
N LEU A 577 14.06 -36.01 -13.55
CA LEU A 577 12.89 -35.38 -12.95
C LEU A 577 11.61 -35.90 -13.62
N SER A 578 10.44 -35.57 -13.08
CA SER A 578 9.16 -35.83 -13.73
C SER A 578 8.52 -34.54 -14.27
N TYR A 579 8.90 -33.39 -13.71
CA TYR A 579 8.41 -32.04 -14.01
C TYR A 579 9.58 -31.17 -14.46
N GLU A 580 10.18 -31.57 -15.59
CA GLU A 580 11.40 -30.98 -16.14
C GLU A 580 11.17 -29.54 -16.61
N MET A 581 10.05 -29.26 -17.26
CA MET A 581 9.70 -27.89 -17.68
C MET A 581 9.56 -26.94 -16.49
N GLU A 582 9.03 -27.42 -15.36
CA GLU A 582 8.91 -26.67 -14.12
C GLU A 582 10.31 -26.41 -13.50
N TYR A 583 11.23 -27.37 -13.57
CA TYR A 583 12.63 -27.19 -13.19
C TYR A 583 13.32 -26.13 -14.05
N LEU A 584 13.09 -26.12 -15.37
CA LEU A 584 13.66 -25.10 -16.26
C LEU A 584 13.27 -23.67 -15.82
N ILE A 585 12.06 -23.48 -15.28
CA ILE A 585 11.57 -22.17 -14.81
C ILE A 585 12.20 -21.76 -13.46
N TYR A 586 12.30 -22.67 -12.47
CA TYR A 586 12.69 -22.30 -11.09
C TYR A 586 14.03 -22.87 -10.59
N GLY A 587 14.44 -24.03 -11.10
CA GLY A 587 15.71 -24.70 -10.79
C GLY A 587 15.89 -25.10 -9.32
N LYS A 588 14.80 -25.37 -8.61
CA LYS A 588 14.82 -25.96 -7.26
C LYS A 588 15.20 -27.43 -7.34
N SER A 589 15.63 -27.99 -6.22
CA SER A 589 16.24 -29.33 -6.19
C SER A 589 15.22 -30.46 -6.34
N THR A 590 13.93 -30.21 -6.08
CA THR A 590 12.87 -31.22 -6.11
C THR A 590 11.76 -30.87 -7.09
N ASP A 591 11.15 -31.89 -7.71
CA ASP A 591 9.96 -31.75 -8.57
C ASP A 591 8.84 -30.96 -7.87
N LYS A 592 8.62 -31.27 -6.59
CA LYS A 592 7.57 -30.67 -5.76
C LYS A 592 7.75 -29.17 -5.56
N GLU A 593 8.97 -28.72 -5.22
CA GLU A 593 9.25 -27.29 -5.01
C GLU A 593 9.09 -26.50 -6.32
N ASN A 594 9.58 -27.04 -7.44
CA ASN A 594 9.42 -26.40 -8.74
C ASN A 594 7.94 -26.30 -9.15
N LEU A 595 7.17 -27.36 -8.96
CA LEU A 595 5.73 -27.36 -9.25
C LEU A 595 4.96 -26.38 -8.34
N GLU A 596 5.30 -26.32 -7.05
CA GLU A 596 4.69 -25.39 -6.10
C GLU A 596 4.89 -23.94 -6.53
N ASP A 597 6.12 -23.56 -6.89
CA ASP A 597 6.45 -22.21 -7.36
C ASP A 597 5.72 -21.86 -8.68
N VAL A 598 5.63 -22.81 -9.64
CA VAL A 598 4.87 -22.62 -10.88
C VAL A 598 3.38 -22.42 -10.60
N ILE A 599 2.80 -23.23 -9.71
CA ILE A 599 1.39 -23.11 -9.32
C ILE A 599 1.14 -21.77 -8.64
N GLU A 600 2.01 -21.31 -7.74
CA GLU A 600 1.86 -20.01 -7.08
C GLU A 600 1.91 -18.85 -8.09
N ARG A 601 2.85 -18.89 -9.04
CA ARG A 601 2.91 -17.91 -10.15
C ARG A 601 1.68 -17.95 -11.05
N LEU A 602 1.16 -19.14 -11.34
CA LEU A 602 -0.05 -19.28 -12.15
C LEU A 602 -1.29 -18.73 -11.41
N ILE A 603 -1.41 -18.97 -10.10
CA ILE A 603 -2.49 -18.40 -9.27
C ILE A 603 -2.37 -16.87 -9.24
N LEU A 604 -1.17 -16.31 -9.14
CA LEU A 604 -0.93 -14.87 -9.20
C LEU A 604 -1.45 -14.26 -10.50
N ILE A 605 -1.05 -14.82 -11.65
CA ILE A 605 -1.47 -14.31 -12.95
C ILE A 605 -2.99 -14.45 -13.12
N ARG A 606 -3.57 -15.61 -12.79
CA ARG A 606 -5.04 -15.79 -12.86
C ARG A 606 -5.79 -14.87 -11.89
N THR A 607 -5.21 -14.52 -10.75
CA THR A 607 -5.80 -13.56 -9.81
C THR A 607 -5.88 -12.17 -10.46
N ILE A 608 -4.82 -11.72 -11.11
CA ILE A 608 -4.79 -10.40 -11.75
C ILE A 608 -5.69 -10.34 -12.98
N LEU A 609 -5.76 -11.42 -13.76
CA LEU A 609 -6.71 -11.54 -14.87
C LEU A 609 -8.16 -11.48 -14.39
N ASN A 610 -8.50 -12.23 -13.34
CA ASN A 610 -9.84 -12.19 -12.74
C ASN A 610 -10.14 -10.84 -12.10
N PHE A 611 -9.17 -10.20 -11.46
CA PHE A 611 -9.30 -8.85 -10.90
C PHE A 611 -9.60 -7.82 -11.98
N THR A 612 -8.91 -7.91 -13.12
CA THR A 612 -9.18 -7.06 -14.30
C THR A 612 -10.61 -7.23 -14.79
N THR A 613 -11.11 -8.47 -14.87
CA THR A 613 -12.52 -8.73 -15.20
C THR A 613 -13.47 -8.13 -14.16
N ILE A 614 -13.18 -8.23 -12.86
CA ILE A 614 -14.02 -7.65 -11.79
C ILE A 614 -14.07 -6.12 -11.90
N LEU A 615 -12.96 -5.46 -12.25
CA LEU A 615 -12.95 -4.00 -12.44
C LEU A 615 -13.87 -3.56 -13.58
N GLY A 616 -13.95 -4.35 -14.66
CA GLY A 616 -14.89 -4.11 -15.77
C GLY A 616 -16.34 -4.51 -15.45
N ASP A 617 -16.55 -5.40 -14.47
CA ASP A 617 -17.87 -5.83 -14.01
C ASP A 617 -18.44 -4.82 -13.00
N ARG A 618 -19.27 -3.90 -13.50
CA ARG A 618 -19.89 -2.83 -12.70
C ARG A 618 -20.82 -3.36 -11.60
N GLU A 619 -21.39 -4.56 -11.75
CA GLU A 619 -22.22 -5.17 -10.71
C GLU A 619 -21.33 -5.63 -9.55
N LYS A 620 -20.30 -6.43 -9.83
CA LYS A 620 -19.36 -6.92 -8.81
C LYS A 620 -18.54 -5.80 -8.16
N TRP A 621 -18.19 -4.76 -8.91
CA TRP A 621 -17.49 -3.58 -8.37
C TRP A 621 -18.35 -2.82 -7.37
N ARG A 622 -19.64 -2.59 -7.67
CA ARG A 622 -20.59 -1.92 -6.77
C ARG A 622 -20.97 -2.78 -5.57
N GLU A 623 -21.13 -4.08 -5.77
CA GLU A 623 -21.36 -5.03 -4.68
C GLU A 623 -20.19 -5.02 -3.69
N ALA A 624 -18.94 -5.05 -4.19
CA ALA A 624 -17.74 -4.92 -3.36
C ALA A 624 -17.80 -3.65 -2.49
N LYS A 625 -18.17 -2.51 -3.10
CA LYS A 625 -18.30 -1.24 -2.40
C LYS A 625 -19.40 -1.26 -1.35
N SER A 626 -20.52 -1.91 -1.66
CA SER A 626 -21.63 -2.06 -0.71
C SER A 626 -21.22 -2.91 0.50
N ILE A 627 -20.54 -4.04 0.28
CA ILE A 627 -20.01 -4.90 1.35
C ILE A 627 -18.93 -4.16 2.15
N ALA A 628 -18.02 -3.43 1.49
CA ALA A 628 -17.01 -2.63 2.17
C ALA A 628 -17.66 -1.54 3.05
N THR A 629 -18.71 -0.88 2.56
CA THR A 629 -19.43 0.15 3.32
C THR A 629 -20.14 -0.45 4.54
N SER A 630 -20.70 -1.66 4.45
CA SER A 630 -21.29 -2.32 5.64
C SER A 630 -20.23 -2.77 6.64
N LEU A 631 -19.06 -3.21 6.16
CA LEU A 631 -17.95 -3.67 7.01
C LEU A 631 -17.23 -2.54 7.74
N VAL A 632 -16.97 -1.41 7.08
CA VAL A 632 -16.10 -0.34 7.63
C VAL A 632 -16.69 1.07 7.49
N GLY A 633 -17.86 1.25 6.88
CA GLY A 633 -18.50 2.58 6.73
C GLY A 633 -18.87 3.22 8.07
N PHE A 634 -19.09 2.42 9.12
CA PHE A 634 -19.31 2.94 10.48
C PHE A 634 -18.11 3.74 11.02
N THR A 635 -16.92 3.54 10.44
CA THR A 635 -15.72 4.28 10.84
C THR A 635 -15.74 5.73 10.36
N GLY A 636 -16.52 6.05 9.33
CA GLY A 636 -16.53 7.36 8.67
C GLY A 636 -15.29 7.63 7.80
N LEU A 637 -14.44 6.63 7.57
CA LEU A 637 -13.22 6.72 6.77
C LEU A 637 -13.47 6.25 5.34
N SER A 638 -13.63 7.18 4.40
CA SER A 638 -13.97 6.84 3.01
C SER A 638 -12.83 6.12 2.30
N ILE A 639 -11.58 6.48 2.58
CA ILE A 639 -10.40 5.78 2.03
C ILE A 639 -10.36 4.34 2.54
N LEU A 640 -10.74 4.10 3.79
CA LEU A 640 -10.80 2.75 4.35
C LEU A 640 -11.86 1.88 3.65
N VAL A 641 -12.99 2.48 3.25
CA VAL A 641 -14.00 1.80 2.41
C VAL A 641 -13.40 1.41 1.06
N ALA A 642 -12.68 2.31 0.40
CA ALA A 642 -12.04 2.04 -0.89
C ALA A 642 -10.96 0.95 -0.81
N ILE A 643 -10.09 0.98 0.21
CA ILE A 643 -9.11 -0.09 0.48
C ILE A 643 -9.82 -1.42 0.74
N THR A 644 -10.89 -1.41 1.55
CA THR A 644 -11.67 -2.63 1.85
C THR A 644 -12.36 -3.19 0.61
N GLN A 645 -12.88 -2.33 -0.26
CA GLN A 645 -13.42 -2.71 -1.57
C GLN A 645 -12.34 -3.41 -2.41
N GLY A 646 -11.13 -2.85 -2.46
CA GLY A 646 -9.99 -3.46 -3.12
C GLY A 646 -9.64 -4.84 -2.60
N ILE A 647 -9.57 -5.00 -1.27
CA ILE A 647 -9.34 -6.30 -0.63
C ILE A 647 -10.42 -7.30 -1.03
N LEU A 648 -11.70 -6.93 -0.98
CA LEU A 648 -12.80 -7.83 -1.36
C LEU A 648 -12.69 -8.28 -2.81
N MET A 649 -12.39 -7.38 -3.75
CA MET A 649 -12.18 -7.72 -5.15
C MET A 649 -10.98 -8.65 -5.33
N ILE A 650 -9.87 -8.43 -4.61
CA ILE A 650 -8.71 -9.33 -4.62
C ILE A 650 -9.08 -10.72 -4.08
N LEU A 651 -9.82 -10.80 -2.97
CA LEU A 651 -10.24 -12.08 -2.39
C LEU A 651 -11.17 -12.86 -3.32
N LEU A 652 -12.09 -12.17 -4.02
CA LEU A 652 -12.94 -12.78 -5.02
C LEU A 652 -12.13 -13.27 -6.23
N ALA A 653 -11.21 -12.44 -6.72
CA ALA A 653 -10.33 -12.78 -7.83
C ALA A 653 -9.44 -13.99 -7.52
N LEU A 654 -8.86 -14.05 -6.32
CA LEU A 654 -8.04 -15.15 -5.84
C LEU A 654 -8.86 -16.44 -5.70
N SER A 655 -10.07 -16.35 -5.17
CA SER A 655 -10.97 -17.51 -5.04
C SER A 655 -11.34 -18.09 -6.41
N SER A 656 -11.59 -17.23 -7.41
CA SER A 656 -11.79 -17.64 -8.80
C SER A 656 -10.50 -18.22 -9.41
N ALA A 657 -9.34 -17.63 -9.11
CA ALA A 657 -8.04 -18.11 -9.60
C ALA A 657 -7.72 -19.52 -9.10
N LEU A 658 -8.05 -19.85 -7.84
CA LEU A 658 -7.88 -21.21 -7.32
C LEU A 658 -8.73 -22.23 -8.10
N ALA A 659 -9.97 -21.89 -8.45
CA ALA A 659 -10.81 -22.74 -9.29
C ALA A 659 -10.29 -22.85 -10.74
N ASP A 660 -9.82 -21.74 -11.31
CA ASP A 660 -9.20 -21.71 -12.64
C ASP A 660 -7.96 -22.60 -12.70
N VAL A 661 -7.05 -22.47 -11.74
CA VAL A 661 -5.81 -23.26 -11.69
C VAL A 661 -6.11 -24.73 -11.46
N CYS A 662 -7.07 -25.07 -10.59
CA CYS A 662 -7.52 -26.45 -10.44
C CYS A 662 -8.08 -27.01 -11.77
N ALA A 663 -8.82 -26.21 -12.56
CA ALA A 663 -9.32 -26.64 -13.86
C ALA A 663 -8.18 -26.85 -14.88
N LEU A 664 -7.22 -25.91 -14.96
CA LEU A 664 -6.05 -25.99 -15.84
C LEU A 664 -5.20 -27.24 -15.54
N LEU A 665 -4.94 -27.51 -14.27
CA LEU A 665 -4.16 -28.67 -13.82
C LEU A 665 -4.90 -30.01 -14.02
N ASN A 666 -6.23 -29.96 -14.22
CA ASN A 666 -7.04 -31.11 -14.63
C ASN A 666 -7.17 -31.23 -16.17
N GLY A 667 -6.36 -30.48 -16.94
CA GLY A 667 -6.28 -30.59 -18.40
C GLY A 667 -7.28 -29.76 -19.18
N LYS A 668 -8.06 -28.89 -18.52
CA LYS A 668 -8.98 -27.96 -19.23
C LYS A 668 -8.22 -26.78 -19.81
N GLU A 669 -8.77 -26.21 -20.88
CA GLU A 669 -8.39 -24.88 -21.38
C GLU A 669 -9.35 -23.82 -20.86
N LEU A 670 -8.82 -22.63 -20.55
CA LEU A 670 -9.60 -21.48 -20.11
C LEU A 670 -9.22 -20.21 -20.88
N PRO A 671 -10.18 -19.32 -21.20
CA PRO A 671 -9.89 -18.01 -21.74
C PRO A 671 -8.91 -17.25 -20.84
N ILE A 672 -7.99 -16.50 -21.46
CA ILE A 672 -7.00 -15.69 -20.72
C ILE A 672 -7.73 -14.64 -19.90
N ILE A 673 -8.56 -13.82 -20.54
CA ILE A 673 -9.51 -12.94 -19.85
C ILE A 673 -10.90 -13.56 -19.95
N LYS A 674 -11.52 -13.80 -18.79
CA LYS A 674 -12.90 -14.30 -18.71
C LYS A 674 -13.85 -13.12 -18.86
N LYS A 675 -14.98 -13.35 -19.52
CA LYS A 675 -16.11 -12.37 -19.54
C LYS A 675 -16.81 -12.29 -18.19
N ASP A 676 -16.93 -13.44 -17.53
CA ASP A 676 -17.45 -13.58 -16.18
C ASP A 676 -16.53 -14.54 -15.42
N ILE A 677 -16.10 -14.13 -14.23
CA ILE A 677 -15.27 -14.97 -13.35
C ILE A 677 -16.06 -16.15 -12.80
N GLY A 678 -17.40 -16.07 -12.80
CA GLY A 678 -18.30 -17.14 -12.36
C GLY A 678 -18.18 -17.43 -10.87
N MET A 679 -17.91 -16.41 -10.05
CA MET A 679 -17.83 -16.53 -8.60
C MET A 679 -18.43 -15.28 -7.93
N GLU A 680 -19.17 -15.50 -6.84
CA GLU A 680 -19.85 -14.49 -6.04
C GLU A 680 -19.19 -14.29 -4.67
N TYR A 681 -19.37 -13.11 -4.05
CA TYR A 681 -18.74 -12.79 -2.76
C TYR A 681 -19.12 -13.74 -1.64
N HIS A 682 -20.38 -14.20 -1.57
CA HIS A 682 -20.79 -15.14 -0.53
C HIS A 682 -20.11 -16.51 -0.65
N GLU A 683 -19.63 -16.89 -1.84
CA GLU A 683 -18.92 -18.17 -2.07
C GLU A 683 -17.54 -18.19 -1.39
N ILE A 684 -16.92 -17.01 -1.19
CA ILE A 684 -15.65 -16.85 -0.47
C ILE A 684 -15.74 -17.50 0.93
N LEU A 685 -16.88 -17.34 1.60
CA LEU A 685 -17.10 -17.84 2.96
C LEU A 685 -17.26 -19.37 3.03
N MET A 686 -17.50 -20.03 1.89
CA MET A 686 -17.68 -21.48 1.79
C MET A 686 -16.49 -22.17 1.12
N LEU A 687 -15.40 -21.43 0.88
CA LEU A 687 -14.25 -21.92 0.14
C LEU A 687 -13.60 -23.09 0.89
N THR A 688 -13.40 -24.19 0.18
CA THR A 688 -12.72 -25.40 0.65
C THR A 688 -12.10 -26.08 -0.58
N ARG A 689 -11.15 -26.99 -0.38
CA ARG A 689 -10.59 -27.79 -1.49
C ARG A 689 -11.69 -28.49 -2.31
N ASP A 690 -12.65 -29.12 -1.63
CA ASP A 690 -13.78 -29.81 -2.29
C ASP A 690 -14.70 -28.84 -3.06
N TYR A 691 -14.84 -27.60 -2.57
CA TYR A 691 -15.57 -26.55 -3.28
C TYR A 691 -14.85 -26.16 -4.58
N ILE A 692 -13.55 -25.85 -4.47
CA ILE A 692 -12.68 -25.46 -5.59
C ILE A 692 -12.71 -26.55 -6.67
N GLN A 693 -12.56 -27.82 -6.30
CA GLN A 693 -12.56 -28.93 -7.26
C GLN A 693 -13.92 -29.10 -7.96
N ARG A 694 -15.04 -28.96 -7.23
CA ARG A 694 -16.39 -29.01 -7.83
C ARG A 694 -16.62 -27.85 -8.79
N LYS A 695 -16.19 -26.65 -8.42
CA LYS A 695 -16.28 -25.45 -9.26
C LYS A 695 -15.45 -25.62 -10.54
N ALA A 696 -14.20 -26.02 -10.41
CA ALA A 696 -13.31 -26.33 -11.54
C ALA A 696 -13.92 -27.38 -12.49
N SER A 697 -14.53 -28.43 -11.92
CA SER A 697 -15.19 -29.49 -12.71
C SER A 697 -16.41 -28.97 -13.49
N SER A 698 -17.11 -27.96 -12.97
CA SER A 698 -18.28 -27.37 -13.63
C SER A 698 -17.96 -26.47 -14.83
N TYR A 699 -16.71 -26.02 -14.98
CA TYR A 699 -16.30 -25.22 -16.12
C TYR A 699 -16.47 -25.97 -17.44
N LYS A 700 -17.05 -25.31 -18.42
CA LYS A 700 -17.15 -25.82 -19.79
C LYS A 700 -15.81 -25.62 -20.49
N GLU A 701 -15.43 -26.55 -21.36
CA GLU A 701 -14.30 -26.34 -22.26
C GLU A 701 -14.55 -25.11 -23.12
N ALA A 702 -13.54 -24.24 -23.17
CA ALA A 702 -13.55 -23.04 -23.98
C ALA A 702 -12.14 -22.81 -24.51
N ALA A 703 -12.03 -22.36 -25.76
CA ALA A 703 -10.75 -22.07 -26.38
C ALA A 703 -10.00 -21.01 -25.55
N GLY A 704 -8.74 -21.28 -25.22
CA GLY A 704 -7.97 -20.41 -24.36
C GLY A 704 -6.53 -20.88 -24.16
N PHE A 705 -6.00 -20.71 -22.95
CA PHE A 705 -4.73 -21.28 -22.52
C PHE A 705 -4.97 -22.56 -21.72
N SER A 706 -4.20 -23.59 -22.05
CA SER A 706 -3.96 -24.77 -21.23
C SER A 706 -2.88 -24.48 -20.19
N TYR A 707 -2.65 -25.41 -19.25
CA TYR A 707 -1.50 -25.34 -18.34
C TYR A 707 -0.16 -25.27 -19.08
N ASN A 708 0.02 -26.06 -20.15
CA ASN A 708 1.24 -26.06 -20.94
C ASN A 708 1.46 -24.75 -21.71
N ASP A 709 0.39 -24.05 -22.12
CA ASP A 709 0.52 -22.72 -22.72
C ASP A 709 1.06 -21.70 -21.71
N TYR A 710 0.63 -21.77 -20.45
CA TYR A 710 1.20 -20.95 -19.38
C TYR A 710 2.66 -21.31 -19.08
N LEU A 711 3.04 -22.59 -19.06
CA LEU A 711 4.45 -22.99 -18.95
C LEU A 711 5.29 -22.40 -20.09
N THR A 712 4.78 -22.47 -21.32
CA THR A 712 5.42 -21.88 -22.51
C THR A 712 5.67 -20.39 -22.33
N LEU A 713 4.66 -19.65 -21.85
CA LEU A 713 4.80 -18.22 -21.53
C LEU A 713 5.88 -17.99 -20.46
N PHE A 714 5.88 -18.77 -19.38
CA PHE A 714 6.84 -18.58 -18.28
C PHE A 714 8.28 -18.88 -18.71
N LEU A 715 8.48 -19.92 -19.51
CA LEU A 715 9.79 -20.27 -20.07
C LEU A 715 10.26 -19.21 -21.07
N CYS A 716 9.37 -18.68 -21.92
CA CYS A 716 9.70 -17.59 -22.86
C CYS A 716 10.21 -16.33 -22.12
N LEU A 717 9.60 -16.02 -20.97
CA LEU A 717 9.98 -14.92 -20.08
C LEU A 717 11.17 -15.24 -19.15
N THR A 718 11.62 -16.50 -19.12
CA THR A 718 12.76 -16.89 -18.27
C THR A 718 14.06 -16.32 -18.86
N ASN A 719 14.97 -15.93 -17.97
CA ASN A 719 16.28 -15.42 -18.39
C ASN A 719 17.02 -16.48 -19.23
N ARG A 720 17.49 -16.08 -20.42
CA ARG A 720 18.10 -16.98 -21.42
C ARG A 720 19.27 -17.79 -20.85
N LYS A 721 20.15 -17.14 -20.09
CA LYS A 721 21.27 -17.80 -19.40
C LYS A 721 20.79 -18.83 -18.38
N LYS A 722 19.83 -18.49 -17.53
CA LYS A 722 19.28 -19.48 -16.57
C LYS A 722 18.67 -20.67 -17.28
N LEU A 723 17.90 -20.41 -18.33
CA LEU A 723 17.24 -21.45 -19.12
C LEU A 723 18.26 -22.37 -19.80
N SER A 724 19.31 -21.82 -20.43
CA SER A 724 20.36 -22.60 -21.10
C SER A 724 21.08 -23.54 -20.14
N TYR A 725 21.57 -23.04 -19.00
CA TYR A 725 22.27 -23.88 -18.01
C TYR A 725 21.36 -24.93 -17.38
N ARG A 726 20.07 -24.63 -17.14
CA ARG A 726 19.13 -25.64 -16.61
C ARG A 726 18.76 -26.70 -17.64
N MET A 727 18.69 -26.35 -18.93
CA MET A 727 18.57 -27.35 -20.00
C MET A 727 19.80 -28.26 -20.01
N MET A 728 21.00 -27.69 -19.89
CA MET A 728 22.25 -28.47 -19.78
C MET A 728 22.23 -29.43 -18.59
N ASP A 729 21.76 -29.01 -17.41
CA ASP A 729 21.62 -29.88 -16.25
C ASP A 729 20.77 -31.11 -16.58
N LEU A 730 19.57 -30.90 -17.14
CA LEU A 730 18.65 -31.97 -17.47
C LEU A 730 19.18 -32.87 -18.60
N ILE A 731 19.79 -32.29 -19.62
CA ILE A 731 20.41 -33.03 -20.72
C ILE A 731 21.50 -33.95 -20.17
N GLN A 732 22.40 -33.43 -19.33
CA GLN A 732 23.48 -34.19 -18.72
C GLN A 732 22.94 -35.38 -17.91
N GLU A 733 22.06 -35.10 -16.95
CA GLU A 733 21.52 -36.14 -16.07
C GLU A 733 20.68 -37.19 -16.82
N ASN A 734 19.89 -36.76 -17.80
CA ASN A 734 19.08 -37.68 -18.60
C ASN A 734 19.91 -38.57 -19.51
N VAL A 735 20.94 -38.02 -20.17
CA VAL A 735 21.83 -38.81 -21.02
C VAL A 735 22.60 -39.83 -20.17
N ASN A 736 23.15 -39.40 -19.04
CA ASN A 736 23.85 -40.28 -18.10
C ASN A 736 22.95 -41.42 -17.62
N MET A 737 21.69 -41.13 -17.30
CA MET A 737 20.71 -42.14 -16.89
C MET A 737 20.30 -43.09 -18.02
N ARG A 738 20.14 -42.59 -19.25
CA ARG A 738 19.64 -43.37 -20.40
C ARG A 738 20.73 -44.27 -21.02
N TYR A 739 21.98 -43.82 -21.00
CA TYR A 739 23.09 -44.49 -21.68
C TYR A 739 24.14 -45.09 -20.73
N ASP A 740 23.95 -44.95 -19.41
CA ASP A 740 24.91 -45.42 -18.38
C ASP A 740 26.31 -44.80 -18.61
N THR A 741 26.34 -43.47 -18.66
CA THR A 741 27.55 -42.66 -18.89
C THR A 741 27.81 -41.70 -17.73
N ASP A 742 29.06 -41.25 -17.60
CA ASP A 742 29.47 -40.17 -16.69
C ASP A 742 29.84 -38.90 -17.48
N MET A 743 28.96 -38.51 -18.41
CA MET A 743 29.17 -37.33 -19.24
C MET A 743 29.07 -36.07 -18.38
N ASP A 744 30.07 -35.20 -18.51
CA ASP A 744 30.05 -33.83 -18.01
C ASP A 744 30.00 -32.90 -19.23
N ILE A 745 28.93 -32.13 -19.34
CA ILE A 745 28.70 -31.24 -20.48
C ILE A 745 29.71 -30.09 -20.53
N GLN A 746 30.42 -29.80 -19.45
CA GLN A 746 31.55 -28.86 -19.46
C GLN A 746 32.71 -29.37 -20.32
N ASN A 747 32.83 -30.69 -20.47
CA ASN A 747 33.85 -31.35 -21.29
C ASN A 747 33.35 -31.69 -22.70
N VAL A 748 32.22 -31.10 -23.13
CA VAL A 748 31.69 -31.26 -24.48
C VAL A 748 32.05 -30.02 -25.30
N LEU A 749 32.85 -30.24 -26.35
CA LEU A 749 33.35 -29.18 -27.22
C LEU A 749 32.42 -28.95 -28.41
N PHE A 750 32.05 -27.69 -28.61
CA PHE A 750 31.35 -27.20 -29.80
C PHE A 750 32.32 -26.89 -30.95
N GLY A 751 33.55 -26.49 -30.65
CA GLY A 751 34.51 -26.17 -31.69
C GLY A 751 35.94 -26.08 -31.17
N TYR A 752 36.89 -26.17 -32.09
CA TYR A 752 38.31 -26.01 -31.80
C TYR A 752 39.06 -25.44 -33.00
N GLU A 753 40.12 -24.69 -32.71
CA GLU A 753 41.01 -24.09 -33.69
C GLU A 753 42.37 -24.78 -33.64
N ILE A 754 42.90 -25.16 -34.81
CA ILE A 754 44.18 -25.87 -34.90
C ILE A 754 45.13 -25.13 -35.83
N ASN A 755 46.35 -24.92 -35.33
CA ASN A 755 47.49 -24.55 -36.14
C ASN A 755 48.29 -25.81 -36.50
N LEU A 756 48.32 -26.12 -37.79
CA LEU A 756 49.05 -27.23 -38.34
C LEU A 756 50.27 -26.72 -39.11
N LYS A 757 51.45 -27.19 -38.71
CA LYS A 757 52.69 -27.01 -39.47
C LYS A 757 53.11 -28.33 -40.05
N TYR A 758 53.17 -28.38 -41.38
CA TYR A 758 53.63 -29.56 -42.09
C TYR A 758 54.62 -29.16 -43.18
N ASN A 759 55.52 -30.10 -43.48
CA ASN A 759 56.54 -29.92 -44.49
C ASN A 759 56.28 -30.92 -45.61
N ILE A 760 56.12 -30.41 -46.84
CA ILE A 760 56.14 -31.23 -48.06
C ILE A 760 57.44 -30.94 -48.77
N LYS A 761 58.31 -31.95 -48.90
CA LYS A 761 59.53 -31.79 -49.69
C LYS A 761 59.16 -31.74 -51.17
N PRO A 762 59.54 -30.67 -51.90
CA PRO A 762 59.18 -30.57 -53.29
C PRO A 762 60.09 -31.46 -54.15
N LEU A 763 59.48 -32.37 -54.92
CA LEU A 763 60.22 -33.36 -55.70
C LEU A 763 60.93 -32.72 -56.90
N PHE A 764 60.24 -31.85 -57.64
CA PHE A 764 60.73 -31.30 -58.91
C PHE A 764 61.61 -30.06 -58.75
N THR A 765 61.35 -29.21 -57.76
CA THR A 765 62.18 -28.01 -57.50
C THR A 765 63.49 -28.34 -56.79
N SER A 766 63.62 -29.54 -56.20
CA SER A 766 64.88 -30.05 -55.65
C SER A 766 65.92 -30.45 -56.70
N LEU A 767 65.51 -30.62 -57.97
CA LEU A 767 66.41 -30.95 -59.08
C LEU A 767 67.37 -29.79 -59.37
N SER A 768 68.65 -30.11 -59.57
CA SER A 768 69.74 -29.12 -59.63
C SER A 768 69.53 -28.00 -60.64
N PHE A 769 68.81 -28.25 -61.75
CA PHE A 769 68.54 -27.25 -62.78
C PHE A 769 67.43 -26.25 -62.39
N MET A 770 66.49 -26.64 -61.52
CA MET A 770 65.39 -25.78 -61.04
C MET A 770 65.86 -24.83 -59.92
N LYS A 771 66.80 -25.28 -59.07
CA LYS A 771 67.38 -24.47 -57.97
C LYS A 771 68.09 -23.19 -58.44
N ASN A 772 68.51 -23.13 -59.71
CA ASN A 772 69.14 -21.93 -60.28
C ASN A 772 68.12 -20.88 -60.77
N LEU A 773 66.85 -21.26 -60.90
CA LEU A 773 65.77 -20.40 -61.41
C LEU A 773 64.85 -19.88 -60.30
N ILE A 774 64.91 -20.45 -59.09
CA ILE A 774 64.06 -20.12 -57.94
C ILE A 774 64.96 -19.88 -56.71
N ASN A 775 64.69 -18.82 -55.95
CA ASN A 775 65.47 -18.34 -54.79
C ASN A 775 65.79 -19.49 -53.78
N PRO A 776 66.95 -19.52 -53.10
CA PRO A 776 67.48 -20.73 -52.43
C PRO A 776 66.78 -21.14 -51.12
N ASP A 777 65.83 -20.35 -50.61
CA ASP A 777 65.00 -20.72 -49.47
C ASP A 777 63.71 -21.38 -49.97
N GLY A 778 63.77 -22.67 -50.30
CA GLY A 778 62.76 -23.30 -51.18
C GLY A 778 62.20 -24.65 -50.76
N GLY A 779 62.21 -24.99 -49.47
CA GLY A 779 61.15 -25.81 -48.88
C GLY A 779 60.24 -24.86 -48.14
N SER A 780 59.26 -24.27 -48.83
CA SER A 780 58.35 -23.34 -48.17
C SER A 780 57.61 -24.11 -47.09
N MET A 781 57.86 -23.75 -45.83
CA MET A 781 57.06 -24.19 -44.70
C MET A 781 55.64 -23.72 -44.98
N LEU A 782 54.72 -24.67 -45.16
CA LEU A 782 53.32 -24.37 -45.35
C LEU A 782 52.65 -24.47 -43.98
N ALA A 783 52.25 -23.33 -43.45
CA ALA A 783 51.35 -23.28 -42.31
C ALA A 783 49.92 -23.32 -42.86
N ALA A 784 49.10 -24.20 -42.30
CA ALA A 784 47.67 -24.20 -42.53
C ALA A 784 46.97 -23.98 -41.19
N GLU A 785 46.09 -23.00 -41.16
CA GLU A 785 45.15 -22.79 -40.06
C GLU A 785 43.84 -23.46 -40.45
N ALA A 786 43.28 -24.25 -39.54
CA ALA A 786 42.00 -24.91 -39.73
C ALA A 786 41.15 -24.67 -38.49
N GLU A 787 39.93 -24.20 -38.71
CA GLU A 787 38.90 -24.02 -37.70
C GLU A 787 37.81 -25.06 -37.92
N CYS A 788 37.35 -25.69 -36.84
CA CYS A 788 36.25 -26.66 -36.86
C CYS A 788 35.22 -26.26 -35.80
N SER A 789 34.00 -26.02 -36.23
CA SER A 789 32.83 -25.75 -35.38
C SER A 789 31.63 -26.47 -35.97
N TYR A 790 30.68 -26.86 -35.12
CA TYR A 790 29.48 -27.61 -35.52
C TYR A 790 28.33 -26.70 -35.94
#